data_AF-A0A7X9SMK5-F1
#
_entry.id   AF-A0A7X9SMK5-F1
#
_cell.length_a   1.000
_cell.length_b   1.000
_cell.length_c   1.000
_cell.angle_alpha   90.00
_cell.angle_beta   90.00
_cell.angle_gamma   90.00
#
_symmetry.space_group_name_H-M   'P 1'
#
loop_
_entity.id
_entity.type
_entity.pdbx_description
1 polymer ?
#
loop_
_entity_poly.entity_id
_entity_poly.type
_entity_poly.pdbx_seq_one_letter_code
_entity_poly.pdbx_strand_id
1 'polypeptide(L)'
;MLCCVFYSFIGIYGYRMDKKSKANQIFLNLSMCCAVWALGYAMMLTCEDINIAFFWRAVSIFGYCFFSGYWLYFAFVLNNEKESKYNRIIIILAHVPAALLFMLNIMVEPSSAMIRRPYGWIDVAPNLFGQIAYSICSIIFYVLGLVMLFNRGRYSKKNRIRKQNKIILWTCFISITIGVLTDIILPMFGILVFPSAVLNGTIALGGVCYAISKHRFMLTTSKYLSEYIFNTVKNPIFILDENFAIQNCNEASSNITYYKFKELEGKMFSDLISCENLDFNTIIENSYVKNVEVNLQQKNKGHIECELSSTVIYDEYDDKLGIVILIHDISERKRIAELEKKYTLKLERKNSKLIDQIKDKIRAEEQIRHYVYYDALTEIPNRKMMLENINELLKNKDKKFALLFIDLDDFKNINDNFGHQVGDKVLKKVASTLKDSIGTQDIISRIGGDEFIIILKDIESDIYIKEVVLRIQKELKKPVTYNEEALIIGASIGISIFPEHGEDSDTLINNADLAMYEVKKSGGYDFAIYSSKMEHKAIDKLEMKMKLNKALVNNEFMVYYQPIMDLKSMKVLNSEALIRWRQGDRIIPPIEFIPIAKSVGEIIPIDNWMLESACIQCKKWNEIGSHEFSVSVNTSYSQLKQPEFVSLVQDILEVYSLPPKYLNLEVTEDEAMEDFETIINILEQFKSMGIKISLDDFGTGYSSLNYVNKLPIDKIKIDKSLIMNLETNYKNLTIIKSIINMGHSLDIKIVAEGIETKEQLRILNELKCDFIQGYLIGKPMEASEFEHKFIN
;
A
#
# COMPACT_ATOMS: atom_id res chain seq x y z
N MET A 1 -24.01 29.53 -94.96
CA MET A 1 -24.61 30.54 -94.03
C MET A 1 -24.89 30.00 -92.62
N LEU A 2 -25.74 28.97 -92.43
CA LEU A 2 -26.05 28.46 -91.08
C LEU A 2 -24.82 28.04 -90.25
N CYS A 3 -23.83 27.39 -90.87
CA CYS A 3 -22.57 27.03 -90.18
C CYS A 3 -21.84 28.27 -89.65
N CYS A 4 -21.83 29.39 -90.37
CA CYS A 4 -21.20 30.64 -89.93
C CYS A 4 -21.86 31.19 -88.64
N VAL A 5 -23.19 31.21 -88.60
CA VAL A 5 -23.95 31.63 -87.41
C VAL A 5 -23.67 30.71 -86.22
N PHE A 6 -23.67 29.39 -86.45
CA PHE A 6 -23.38 28.40 -85.42
C PHE A 6 -21.97 28.55 -84.84
N TYR A 7 -20.95 28.67 -85.70
CA TYR A 7 -19.56 28.87 -85.28
C TYR A 7 -19.39 30.17 -84.49
N SER A 8 -19.99 31.27 -84.97
CA SER A 8 -19.95 32.56 -84.26
C SER A 8 -20.59 32.48 -82.88
N PHE A 9 -21.76 31.83 -82.78
CA PHE A 9 -22.50 31.67 -81.52
C PHE A 9 -21.69 30.86 -80.49
N ILE A 10 -21.13 29.73 -80.90
CA ILE A 10 -20.33 28.87 -80.00
C ILE A 10 -19.09 29.60 -79.50
N GLY A 11 -18.40 30.34 -80.37
CA GLY A 11 -17.24 31.15 -79.98
C GLY A 11 -17.61 32.20 -78.93
N ILE A 12 -18.67 32.98 -79.16
CA ILE A 12 -19.14 34.03 -78.24
C ILE A 12 -19.61 33.41 -76.91
N TYR A 13 -20.33 32.29 -76.96
CA TYR A 13 -20.78 31.57 -75.78
C TYR A 13 -19.59 31.09 -74.93
N GLY A 14 -18.59 30.47 -75.56
CA GLY A 14 -17.35 30.07 -74.88
C GLY A 14 -16.61 31.25 -74.25
N TYR A 15 -16.52 32.38 -74.94
CA TYR A 15 -15.88 33.60 -74.43
C TYR A 15 -16.60 34.18 -73.20
N ARG A 16 -17.94 34.22 -73.21
CA ARG A 16 -18.72 34.78 -72.08
C ARG A 16 -18.62 33.98 -70.79
N MET A 17 -18.32 32.69 -70.86
CA MET A 17 -18.15 31.84 -69.67
C MET A 17 -16.98 32.30 -68.79
N ASP A 18 -15.90 32.77 -69.39
CA ASP A 18 -14.77 33.38 -68.70
C ASP A 18 -13.98 34.28 -69.65
N LYS A 19 -14.23 35.59 -69.56
CA LYS A 19 -13.58 36.59 -70.42
C LYS A 19 -12.07 36.70 -70.17
N LYS A 20 -11.60 36.36 -68.96
CA LYS A 20 -10.20 36.47 -68.55
C LYS A 20 -9.38 35.24 -68.98
N SER A 21 -10.04 34.12 -69.25
CA SER A 21 -9.39 32.89 -69.72
C SER A 21 -8.80 33.05 -71.13
N LYS A 22 -7.47 32.87 -71.25
CA LYS A 22 -6.78 32.86 -72.56
C LYS A 22 -7.29 31.75 -73.47
N ALA A 23 -7.63 30.58 -72.92
CA ALA A 23 -8.21 29.48 -73.70
C ALA A 23 -9.54 29.91 -74.36
N ASN A 24 -10.37 30.67 -73.64
CA ASN A 24 -11.66 31.13 -74.13
C ASN A 24 -11.52 32.21 -75.21
N GLN A 25 -10.54 33.10 -75.07
CA GLN A 25 -10.19 34.09 -76.10
C GLN A 25 -9.70 33.42 -77.39
N ILE A 26 -8.82 32.42 -77.28
CA ILE A 26 -8.28 31.70 -78.45
C ILE A 26 -9.37 30.87 -79.13
N PHE A 27 -10.26 30.24 -78.36
CA PHE A 27 -11.38 29.47 -78.90
C PHE A 27 -12.36 30.34 -79.69
N LEU A 28 -12.59 31.59 -79.25
CA LEU A 28 -13.37 32.57 -80.00
C LEU A 28 -12.72 32.83 -81.37
N ASN A 29 -11.41 33.09 -81.41
CA ASN A 29 -10.69 33.32 -82.66
C ASN A 29 -10.75 32.09 -83.59
N LEU A 30 -10.54 30.89 -83.05
CA LEU A 30 -10.68 29.63 -83.79
C LEU A 30 -12.08 29.49 -84.42
N SER A 31 -13.12 29.77 -83.65
CA SER A 31 -14.51 29.69 -84.11
C SER A 31 -14.83 30.76 -85.14
N MET A 32 -14.27 31.96 -85.00
CA MET A 32 -14.40 33.05 -85.98
C MET A 32 -13.69 32.72 -87.29
N CYS A 33 -12.53 32.06 -87.26
CA CYS A 33 -11.88 31.54 -88.48
C CYS A 33 -12.79 30.56 -89.24
N CYS A 34 -13.43 29.61 -88.53
CA CYS A 34 -14.41 28.71 -89.15
C CYS A 34 -15.63 29.47 -89.71
N ALA A 35 -16.10 30.51 -89.00
CA ALA A 35 -17.23 31.33 -89.44
C ALA A 35 -16.91 32.09 -90.74
N VAL A 36 -15.74 32.73 -90.81
CA VAL A 36 -15.25 33.43 -92.00
C VAL A 36 -15.06 32.46 -93.16
N TRP A 37 -14.47 31.28 -92.90
CA TRP A 37 -14.35 30.23 -93.90
C TRP A 37 -15.71 29.81 -94.45
N ALA A 38 -16.69 29.56 -93.57
CA ALA A 38 -18.03 29.14 -93.96
C ALA A 38 -18.81 30.22 -94.73
N LEU A 39 -18.59 31.49 -94.40
CA LEU A 39 -19.21 32.63 -95.09
C LEU A 39 -18.61 32.81 -96.48
N GLY A 40 -17.29 32.89 -96.58
CA GLY A 40 -16.59 33.04 -97.86
C GLY A 40 -16.90 31.89 -98.80
N TYR A 41 -16.88 30.65 -98.30
CA TYR A 41 -17.21 29.46 -99.09
C TYR A 41 -18.66 29.48 -99.61
N ALA A 42 -19.63 29.86 -98.76
CA ALA A 42 -21.03 29.94 -99.16
C ALA A 42 -21.27 31.02 -100.22
N MET A 43 -20.68 32.21 -100.04
CA MET A 43 -20.84 33.32 -100.99
C MET A 43 -20.14 33.01 -102.33
N MET A 44 -18.96 32.39 -102.30
CA MET A 44 -18.23 31.94 -103.49
C MET A 44 -19.09 31.01 -104.35
N LEU A 45 -19.75 30.02 -103.74
CA LEU A 45 -20.60 29.06 -104.46
C LEU A 45 -21.79 29.73 -105.18
N THR A 46 -22.40 30.76 -104.57
CA THR A 46 -23.61 31.40 -105.10
C THR A 46 -23.35 32.50 -106.12
N CYS A 47 -22.10 32.95 -106.30
CA CYS A 47 -21.79 34.05 -107.21
C CYS A 47 -21.95 33.65 -108.69
N GLU A 48 -22.43 34.58 -109.52
CA GLU A 48 -22.48 34.39 -110.96
C GLU A 48 -21.16 34.80 -111.64
N ASP A 49 -20.55 35.89 -111.18
CA ASP A 49 -19.32 36.48 -111.71
C ASP A 49 -18.05 35.87 -111.07
N ILE A 50 -17.06 35.56 -111.91
CA ILE A 50 -15.80 34.93 -111.48
C ILE A 50 -14.94 35.86 -110.61
N ASN A 51 -14.92 37.17 -110.84
CA ASN A 51 -14.12 38.10 -110.03
C ASN A 51 -14.74 38.26 -108.63
N ILE A 52 -16.07 38.31 -108.55
CA ILE A 52 -16.77 38.35 -107.26
C ILE A 52 -16.60 37.02 -106.50
N ALA A 53 -16.68 35.89 -107.20
CA ALA A 53 -16.39 34.58 -106.63
C ALA A 53 -14.94 34.50 -106.12
N PHE A 54 -13.98 35.10 -106.83
CA PHE A 54 -12.57 35.11 -106.45
C PHE A 54 -12.31 35.95 -105.19
N PHE A 55 -13.02 37.07 -105.02
CA PHE A 55 -13.00 37.83 -103.78
C PHE A 55 -13.48 36.99 -102.59
N TRP A 56 -14.62 36.30 -102.72
CA TRP A 56 -15.15 35.45 -101.66
C TRP A 56 -14.32 34.20 -101.41
N ARG A 57 -13.64 33.69 -102.44
CA ARG A 57 -12.58 32.70 -102.31
C ARG A 57 -11.46 33.24 -101.42
N ALA A 58 -10.95 34.46 -101.64
CA ALA A 58 -9.94 35.05 -100.76
C ALA A 58 -10.41 35.13 -99.29
N VAL A 59 -11.67 35.51 -99.04
CA VAL A 59 -12.26 35.51 -97.69
C VAL A 59 -12.32 34.09 -97.11
N SER A 60 -12.71 33.09 -97.91
CA SER A 60 -12.73 31.68 -97.53
C SER A 60 -11.33 31.18 -97.13
N ILE A 61 -10.31 31.52 -97.93
CA ILE A 61 -8.91 31.17 -97.72
C ILE A 61 -8.36 31.80 -96.45
N PHE A 62 -8.72 33.06 -96.18
CA PHE A 62 -8.36 33.70 -94.91
C PHE A 62 -8.87 32.88 -93.72
N GLY A 63 -10.12 32.44 -93.75
CA GLY A 63 -10.72 31.65 -92.67
C GLY A 63 -9.99 30.33 -92.43
N TYR A 64 -9.77 29.53 -93.48
CA TYR A 64 -9.16 28.21 -93.29
C TYR A 64 -7.66 28.27 -93.04
N CYS A 65 -6.91 29.22 -93.63
CA CYS A 65 -5.45 29.28 -93.48
C CYS A 65 -5.01 29.50 -92.03
N PHE A 66 -5.70 30.36 -91.29
CA PHE A 66 -5.38 30.66 -89.90
C PHE A 66 -5.98 29.65 -88.90
N PHE A 67 -6.93 28.82 -89.33
CA PHE A 67 -7.58 27.84 -88.46
C PHE A 67 -6.59 26.83 -87.86
N SER A 68 -5.71 26.25 -88.68
CA SER A 68 -4.74 25.23 -88.22
C SER A 68 -3.76 25.78 -87.18
N GLY A 69 -3.38 27.05 -87.31
CA GLY A 69 -2.52 27.73 -86.35
C GLY A 69 -3.22 28.03 -85.02
N TYR A 70 -4.45 28.56 -85.06
CA TYR A 70 -5.26 28.77 -83.85
C TYR A 70 -5.62 27.45 -83.17
N TRP A 71 -5.82 26.36 -83.92
CA TRP A 71 -6.10 25.03 -83.38
C TRP A 71 -4.95 24.51 -82.52
N LEU A 72 -3.73 24.55 -83.07
CA LEU A 72 -2.54 24.12 -82.34
C LEU A 72 -2.31 25.00 -81.11
N TYR A 73 -2.48 26.31 -81.24
CA TYR A 73 -2.33 27.23 -80.12
C TYR A 73 -3.38 26.99 -79.02
N PHE A 74 -4.62 26.71 -79.41
CA PHE A 74 -5.68 26.34 -78.47
C PHE A 74 -5.35 25.05 -77.71
N ALA A 75 -4.93 23.99 -78.43
CA ALA A 75 -4.53 22.72 -77.82
C ALA A 75 -3.35 22.88 -76.85
N PHE A 76 -2.40 23.77 -77.18
CA PHE A 76 -1.27 24.09 -76.33
C PHE A 76 -1.68 24.79 -75.03
N VAL A 77 -2.50 25.85 -75.11
CA VAL A 77 -2.95 26.60 -73.93
C VAL A 77 -3.80 25.73 -73.00
N LEU A 78 -4.53 24.76 -73.53
CA LEU A 78 -5.26 23.78 -72.72
C LEU A 78 -4.34 22.83 -71.92
N ASN A 79 -3.11 22.61 -72.38
CA ASN A 79 -2.16 21.66 -71.76
C ASN A 79 -1.20 22.34 -70.78
N ASN A 80 -0.88 23.62 -71.00
CA ASN A 80 0.03 24.39 -70.14
C ASN A 80 -0.73 25.47 -69.35
N GLU A 81 -0.93 25.23 -68.05
CA GLU A 81 -1.62 26.17 -67.15
C GLU A 81 -0.79 27.44 -66.84
N LYS A 82 0.53 27.46 -67.10
CA LYS A 82 1.43 28.60 -66.87
C LYS A 82 1.93 29.18 -68.19
N GLU A 83 1.87 30.51 -68.34
CA GLU A 83 2.45 31.20 -69.50
C GLU A 83 3.97 30.97 -69.55
N SER A 84 4.44 30.47 -70.69
CA SER A 84 5.87 30.25 -70.94
C SER A 84 6.35 31.13 -72.09
N LYS A 85 7.65 31.48 -72.09
CA LYS A 85 8.31 32.21 -73.19
C LYS A 85 8.15 31.47 -74.54
N TYR A 86 7.98 30.15 -74.51
CA TYR A 86 7.73 29.30 -75.69
C TYR A 86 6.36 29.55 -76.34
N ASN A 87 5.39 30.17 -75.65
CA ASN A 87 4.06 30.49 -76.20
C ASN A 87 4.17 31.42 -77.42
N ARG A 88 5.05 32.44 -77.34
CA ARG A 88 5.25 33.39 -78.44
C ARG A 88 5.86 32.72 -79.68
N ILE A 89 6.80 31.80 -79.47
CA ILE A 89 7.47 31.06 -80.55
C ILE A 89 6.46 30.16 -81.28
N ILE A 90 5.60 29.45 -80.54
CA ILE A 90 4.56 28.59 -81.13
C ILE A 90 3.53 29.40 -81.91
N ILE A 91 3.11 30.58 -81.41
CA ILE A 91 2.21 31.47 -82.14
C ILE A 91 2.84 31.90 -83.48
N ILE A 92 4.11 32.34 -83.46
CA ILE A 92 4.83 32.76 -84.66
C ILE A 92 4.94 31.59 -85.65
N LEU A 93 5.39 30.42 -85.19
CA LEU A 93 5.51 29.23 -86.03
C LEU A 93 4.16 28.75 -86.59
N ALA A 94 3.07 28.95 -85.86
CA ALA A 94 1.73 28.53 -86.25
C ALA A 94 1.07 29.46 -87.28
N HIS A 95 1.35 30.77 -87.23
CA HIS A 95 0.61 31.78 -88.03
C HIS A 95 1.43 32.40 -89.17
N VAL A 96 2.77 32.43 -89.10
CA VAL A 96 3.61 32.98 -90.18
C VAL A 96 3.51 32.16 -91.48
N PRO A 97 3.56 30.81 -91.45
CA PRO A 97 3.33 30.01 -92.65
C PRO A 97 1.93 30.23 -93.23
N ALA A 98 0.91 30.35 -92.38
CA ALA A 98 -0.46 30.62 -92.82
C ALA A 98 -0.60 31.95 -93.58
N ALA A 99 0.05 33.01 -93.09
CA ALA A 99 0.04 34.32 -93.75
C ALA A 99 0.77 34.30 -95.11
N LEU A 100 1.93 33.64 -95.19
CA LEU A 100 2.68 33.48 -96.44
C LEU A 100 1.86 32.69 -97.49
N LEU A 101 1.20 31.62 -97.05
CA LEU A 101 0.39 30.76 -97.92
C LEU A 101 -0.91 31.45 -98.36
N PHE A 102 -1.50 32.29 -97.51
CA PHE A 102 -2.62 33.16 -97.88
C PHE A 102 -2.25 34.11 -99.03
N MET A 103 -1.11 34.81 -98.90
CA MET A 103 -0.62 35.72 -99.95
C MET A 103 -0.40 34.99 -101.28
N LEU A 104 0.25 33.82 -101.25
CA LEU A 104 0.50 33.02 -102.45
C LEU A 104 -0.78 32.52 -103.13
N ASN A 105 -1.87 32.32 -102.39
CA ASN A 105 -3.13 31.84 -102.96
C ASN A 105 -4.01 32.95 -103.56
N ILE A 106 -3.78 34.22 -103.20
CA ILE A 106 -4.51 35.37 -103.75
C ILE A 106 -3.78 35.97 -104.95
N MET A 107 -2.46 35.84 -105.02
CA MET A 107 -1.64 36.33 -106.14
C MET A 107 -1.67 35.38 -107.35
N VAL A 108 -2.87 35.06 -107.84
CA VAL A 108 -3.10 34.17 -108.99
C VAL A 108 -4.29 34.67 -109.82
N GLU A 109 -4.27 34.43 -111.13
CA GLU A 109 -5.38 34.82 -112.01
C GLU A 109 -6.67 34.04 -111.69
N PRO A 110 -7.84 34.71 -111.60
CA PRO A 110 -9.11 34.06 -111.24
C PRO A 110 -9.49 32.86 -112.10
N SER A 111 -9.20 32.92 -113.40
CA SER A 111 -9.49 31.87 -114.39
C SER A 111 -8.69 30.59 -114.15
N SER A 112 -7.48 30.70 -113.60
CA SER A 112 -6.65 29.54 -113.28
C SER A 112 -7.00 28.90 -111.94
N ALA A 113 -7.61 29.67 -111.03
CA ALA A 113 -7.83 29.29 -109.64
C ALA A 113 -9.23 28.72 -109.35
N MET A 114 -10.16 28.77 -110.30
CA MET A 114 -11.55 28.40 -110.05
C MET A 114 -12.20 27.71 -111.24
N ILE A 115 -13.02 26.70 -110.95
CA ILE A 115 -13.86 26.04 -111.94
C ILE A 115 -15.32 26.12 -111.49
N ARG A 116 -16.23 26.33 -112.43
CA ARG A 116 -17.68 26.29 -112.15
C ARG A 116 -18.18 24.85 -112.28
N ARG A 117 -18.84 24.36 -111.25
CA ARG A 117 -19.53 23.04 -111.18
C ARG A 117 -21.04 23.26 -110.96
N PRO A 118 -21.89 22.20 -111.01
CA PRO A 118 -23.35 22.34 -110.89
C PRO A 118 -23.83 23.06 -109.62
N TYR A 119 -23.04 23.02 -108.54
CA TYR A 119 -23.36 23.62 -107.26
C TYR A 119 -22.62 24.94 -106.99
N GLY A 120 -21.91 25.51 -107.97
CA GLY A 120 -21.27 26.82 -107.87
C GLY A 120 -19.83 26.89 -108.33
N TRP A 121 -19.18 28.03 -108.11
CA TRP A 121 -17.73 28.17 -108.26
C TRP A 121 -17.01 27.42 -107.13
N ILE A 122 -16.04 26.58 -107.50
CA ILE A 122 -15.17 25.87 -106.56
C ILE A 122 -13.73 26.29 -106.80
N ASP A 123 -12.98 26.37 -105.71
CA ASP A 123 -11.53 26.51 -105.74
C ASP A 123 -10.85 25.31 -106.42
N VAL A 124 -10.01 25.60 -107.42
CA VAL A 124 -9.14 24.62 -108.08
C VAL A 124 -7.73 25.15 -107.96
N ALA A 125 -6.83 24.35 -107.42
CA ALA A 125 -5.45 24.72 -107.19
C ALA A 125 -4.73 25.19 -108.48
N PRO A 126 -4.41 26.48 -108.66
CA PRO A 126 -3.61 26.89 -109.80
C PRO A 126 -2.10 26.66 -109.57
N ASN A 127 -1.67 26.56 -108.30
CA ASN A 127 -0.26 26.47 -107.90
C ASN A 127 -0.03 25.26 -106.99
N LEU A 128 0.36 24.13 -107.60
CA LEU A 128 0.43 22.81 -106.96
C LEU A 128 1.33 22.80 -105.70
N PHE A 129 2.45 23.53 -105.72
CA PHE A 129 3.40 23.56 -104.61
C PHE A 129 2.86 24.25 -103.35
N GLY A 130 2.24 25.44 -103.48
CA GLY A 130 1.75 26.21 -102.35
C GLY A 130 0.62 25.49 -101.59
N GLN A 131 -0.28 24.83 -102.32
CA GLN A 131 -1.35 24.06 -101.70
C GLN A 131 -0.88 22.76 -101.06
N ILE A 132 0.09 22.06 -101.67
CA ILE A 132 0.73 20.89 -101.05
C ILE A 132 1.45 21.30 -99.76
N ALA A 133 2.23 22.38 -99.80
CA ALA A 133 2.93 22.91 -98.62
C ALA A 133 1.95 23.31 -97.50
N TYR A 134 0.85 23.98 -97.84
CA TYR A 134 -0.22 24.31 -96.88
C TYR A 134 -0.89 23.08 -96.29
N SER A 135 -1.23 22.10 -97.14
CA SER A 135 -1.90 20.88 -96.71
C SER A 135 -1.00 20.08 -95.77
N ILE A 136 0.28 19.95 -96.08
CA ILE A 136 1.27 19.29 -95.21
C ILE A 136 1.40 20.03 -93.87
N CYS A 137 1.60 21.35 -93.88
CA CYS A 137 1.72 22.14 -92.64
C CYS A 137 0.45 22.05 -91.78
N SER A 138 -0.72 22.13 -92.41
CA SER A 138 -2.01 22.05 -91.73
C SER A 138 -2.27 20.67 -91.14
N ILE A 139 -1.95 19.60 -91.87
CA ILE A 139 -2.02 18.22 -91.34
C ILE A 139 -1.10 18.07 -90.13
N ILE A 140 0.14 18.55 -90.21
CA ILE A 140 1.10 18.48 -89.10
C ILE A 140 0.55 19.22 -87.87
N PHE A 141 0.09 20.47 -88.01
CA PHE A 141 -0.45 21.24 -86.89
C PHE A 141 -1.72 20.62 -86.31
N TYR A 142 -2.57 20.06 -87.17
CA TYR A 142 -3.78 19.40 -86.74
C TYR A 142 -3.48 18.13 -85.94
N VAL A 143 -2.58 17.27 -86.45
CA VAL A 143 -2.12 16.04 -85.77
C VAL A 143 -1.42 16.38 -84.46
N LEU A 144 -0.53 17.37 -84.44
CA LEU A 144 0.13 17.82 -83.21
C LEU A 144 -0.91 18.28 -82.17
N GLY A 145 -1.91 19.07 -82.56
CA GLY A 145 -2.99 19.48 -81.67
C GLY A 145 -3.79 18.30 -81.11
N LEU A 146 -4.11 17.30 -81.94
CA LEU A 146 -4.76 16.06 -81.48
C LEU A 146 -3.90 15.27 -80.50
N VAL A 147 -2.60 15.11 -80.78
CA VAL A 147 -1.64 14.41 -79.90
C VAL A 147 -1.54 15.14 -78.55
N MET A 148 -1.51 16.47 -78.55
CA MET A 148 -1.49 17.26 -77.32
C MET A 148 -2.76 17.04 -76.48
N LEU A 149 -3.95 17.07 -77.10
CA LEU A 149 -5.21 16.81 -76.41
C LEU A 149 -5.32 15.35 -75.92
N PHE A 150 -4.82 14.39 -76.69
CA PHE A 150 -4.74 12.99 -76.31
C PHE A 150 -3.84 12.79 -75.08
N ASN A 151 -2.64 13.37 -75.09
CA ASN A 151 -1.72 13.34 -73.97
C ASN A 151 -2.34 14.00 -72.72
N ARG A 152 -2.97 15.16 -72.89
CA ARG A 152 -3.71 15.84 -71.81
C ARG A 152 -4.76 14.92 -71.19
N GLY A 153 -5.49 14.16 -72.01
CA GLY A 153 -6.49 13.19 -71.54
C GLY A 153 -5.86 12.02 -70.81
N ARG A 154 -4.88 11.36 -71.43
CA ARG A 154 -4.23 10.15 -70.90
C ARG A 154 -3.53 10.39 -69.58
N TYR A 155 -2.80 11.50 -69.43
CA TYR A 155 -1.98 11.79 -68.25
C TYR A 155 -2.70 12.59 -67.17
N SER A 156 -3.91 13.11 -67.42
CA SER A 156 -4.64 13.84 -66.38
C SER A 156 -5.10 12.90 -65.26
N LYS A 157 -4.87 13.30 -64.01
CA LYS A 157 -5.43 12.63 -62.82
C LYS A 157 -6.93 12.95 -62.61
N LYS A 158 -7.45 13.99 -63.26
CA LYS A 158 -8.85 14.45 -63.09
C LYS A 158 -9.78 13.74 -64.07
N ASN A 159 -10.73 12.95 -63.57
CA ASN A 159 -11.72 12.22 -64.38
C ASN A 159 -12.52 13.14 -65.33
N ARG A 160 -12.79 14.38 -64.92
CA ARG A 160 -13.46 15.39 -65.75
C ARG A 160 -12.66 15.72 -67.02
N ILE A 161 -11.35 15.94 -66.89
CA ILE A 161 -10.46 16.27 -68.02
C ILE A 161 -10.38 15.07 -68.99
N ARG A 162 -10.33 13.84 -68.47
CA ARG A 162 -10.40 12.62 -69.28
C ARG A 162 -11.68 12.56 -70.13
N LYS A 163 -12.84 12.81 -69.52
CA LYS A 163 -14.14 12.81 -70.22
C LYS A 163 -14.23 13.92 -71.27
N GLN A 164 -13.80 15.14 -70.94
CA GLN A 164 -13.76 16.27 -71.88
C GLN A 164 -12.91 15.96 -73.11
N ASN A 165 -11.66 15.54 -72.92
CA ASN A 165 -10.74 15.28 -74.03
C ASN A 165 -11.21 14.09 -74.87
N LYS A 166 -11.79 13.05 -74.26
CA LYS A 166 -12.37 11.91 -75.00
C LYS A 166 -13.46 12.38 -75.97
N ILE A 167 -14.39 13.22 -75.52
CA ILE A 167 -15.47 13.74 -76.38
C ILE A 167 -14.90 14.52 -77.55
N ILE A 168 -14.01 15.49 -77.27
CA ILE A 168 -13.44 16.39 -78.29
C ILE A 168 -12.65 15.58 -79.33
N LEU A 169 -11.80 14.64 -78.89
CA LEU A 169 -11.02 13.79 -79.80
C LEU A 169 -11.92 12.94 -80.69
N TRP A 170 -12.97 12.33 -80.14
CA TRP A 170 -13.91 11.52 -80.93
C TRP A 170 -14.66 12.37 -81.96
N THR A 171 -15.14 13.55 -81.60
CA THR A 171 -15.85 14.43 -82.54
C THR A 171 -14.93 15.00 -83.61
N CYS A 172 -13.66 15.31 -83.28
CA CYS A 172 -12.66 15.69 -84.27
C CYS A 172 -12.33 14.53 -85.21
N PHE A 173 -12.16 13.31 -84.70
CA PHE A 173 -11.89 12.12 -85.52
C PHE A 173 -13.03 11.87 -86.51
N ILE A 174 -14.28 11.85 -86.05
CA ILE A 174 -15.46 11.67 -86.90
C ILE A 174 -15.52 12.76 -87.99
N SER A 175 -15.33 14.02 -87.61
CA SER A 175 -15.32 15.16 -88.55
C SER A 175 -14.27 14.99 -89.65
N ILE A 176 -13.06 14.52 -89.32
CA ILE A 176 -11.98 14.33 -90.29
C ILE A 176 -12.27 13.14 -91.20
N THR A 177 -12.70 12.01 -90.63
CA THR A 177 -12.98 10.80 -91.41
C THR A 177 -14.05 11.08 -92.47
N ILE A 178 -15.11 11.80 -92.08
CA ILE A 178 -16.15 12.22 -93.03
C ILE A 178 -15.58 13.17 -94.07
N GLY A 179 -14.80 14.19 -93.67
CA GLY A 179 -14.19 15.15 -94.59
C GLY A 179 -13.23 14.52 -95.62
N VAL A 180 -12.35 13.62 -95.19
CA VAL A 180 -11.44 12.90 -96.09
C VAL A 180 -12.21 12.00 -97.05
N LEU A 181 -13.26 11.34 -96.57
CA LEU A 181 -14.10 10.49 -97.40
C LEU A 181 -14.82 11.31 -98.49
N THR A 182 -15.44 12.44 -98.12
CA THR A 182 -16.24 13.25 -99.05
C THR A 182 -15.41 14.07 -100.01
N ASP A 183 -14.28 14.63 -99.56
CA ASP A 183 -13.55 15.67 -100.31
C ASP A 183 -12.30 15.11 -101.02
N ILE A 184 -11.81 13.93 -100.62
CA ILE A 184 -10.63 13.29 -101.25
C ILE A 184 -10.99 11.93 -101.86
N ILE A 185 -11.51 10.98 -101.07
CA ILE A 185 -11.66 9.58 -101.51
C ILE A 185 -12.73 9.46 -102.60
N LEU A 186 -13.96 9.94 -102.36
CA LEU A 186 -15.06 9.80 -103.33
C LEU A 186 -14.75 10.50 -104.67
N PRO A 187 -14.19 11.72 -104.69
CA PRO A 187 -13.75 12.35 -105.93
C PRO A 187 -12.66 11.57 -106.70
N MET A 188 -11.74 10.88 -106.00
CA MET A 188 -10.74 10.03 -106.67
C MET A 188 -11.36 8.87 -107.45
N PHE A 189 -12.52 8.38 -107.03
CA PHE A 189 -13.29 7.35 -107.75
C PHE A 189 -14.26 7.94 -108.78
N GLY A 190 -14.17 9.24 -109.08
CA GLY A 190 -15.02 9.92 -110.05
C GLY A 190 -16.44 10.23 -109.55
N ILE A 191 -16.72 10.03 -108.26
CA ILE A 191 -18.02 10.33 -107.66
C ILE A 191 -18.05 11.82 -107.31
N LEU A 192 -18.88 12.59 -108.01
CA LEU A 192 -19.03 14.02 -107.77
C LEU A 192 -19.87 14.26 -106.51
N VAL A 193 -19.21 14.63 -105.40
CA VAL A 193 -19.86 14.98 -104.13
C VAL A 193 -19.68 16.47 -103.86
N PHE A 194 -20.67 17.08 -103.20
CA PHE A 194 -20.56 18.45 -102.70
C PHE A 194 -19.44 18.52 -101.63
N PRO A 195 -18.41 19.37 -101.79
CA PRO A 195 -17.33 19.45 -100.81
C PRO A 195 -17.90 19.93 -99.47
N SER A 196 -17.75 19.10 -98.44
CA SER A 196 -18.51 19.24 -97.20
C SER A 196 -17.64 19.60 -96.00
N ALA A 197 -16.35 19.89 -96.19
CA ALA A 197 -15.43 20.25 -95.11
C ALA A 197 -15.98 21.33 -94.14
N VAL A 198 -16.62 22.38 -94.68
CA VAL A 198 -17.25 23.44 -93.89
C VAL A 198 -18.41 22.93 -93.04
N LEU A 199 -19.15 21.94 -93.52
CA LEU A 199 -20.27 21.31 -92.79
C LEU A 199 -19.74 20.34 -91.73
N ASN A 200 -18.72 19.55 -92.05
CA ASN A 200 -18.15 18.56 -91.14
C ASN A 200 -17.56 19.19 -89.87
N GLY A 201 -16.99 20.40 -89.98
CA GLY A 201 -16.49 21.18 -88.84
C GLY A 201 -17.53 21.42 -87.73
N THR A 202 -18.83 21.35 -88.04
CA THR A 202 -19.92 21.50 -87.06
C THR A 202 -19.94 20.35 -86.05
N ILE A 203 -19.51 19.15 -86.46
CA ILE A 203 -19.40 17.98 -85.58
C ILE A 203 -18.32 18.23 -84.52
N ALA A 204 -17.15 18.71 -84.93
CA ALA A 204 -16.03 19.00 -84.03
C ALA A 204 -16.39 20.11 -83.03
N LEU A 205 -16.95 21.23 -83.50
CA LEU A 205 -17.34 22.35 -82.63
C LEU A 205 -18.57 22.03 -81.76
N GLY A 206 -19.50 21.21 -82.26
CA GLY A 206 -20.62 20.68 -81.47
C GLY A 206 -20.14 19.81 -80.30
N GLY A 207 -19.12 18.98 -80.50
CA GLY A 207 -18.46 18.22 -79.43
C GLY A 207 -17.86 19.11 -78.33
N VAL A 208 -17.22 20.22 -78.72
CA VAL A 208 -16.71 21.22 -77.77
C VAL A 208 -17.87 21.89 -77.02
N CYS A 209 -18.95 22.28 -77.68
CA CYS A 209 -20.13 22.88 -77.05
C CYS A 209 -20.77 21.94 -76.00
N TYR A 210 -20.88 20.65 -76.31
CA TYR A 210 -21.34 19.64 -75.36
C TYR A 210 -20.38 19.48 -74.17
N ALA A 211 -19.07 19.50 -74.41
CA ALA A 211 -18.08 19.49 -73.34
C ALA A 211 -18.15 20.75 -72.45
N ILE A 212 -18.50 21.91 -73.02
CA ILE A 212 -18.74 23.15 -72.26
C ILE A 212 -19.97 23.02 -71.37
N SER A 213 -21.12 22.61 -71.91
CA SER A 213 -22.38 22.56 -71.14
C SER A 213 -22.37 21.48 -70.05
N LYS A 214 -22.01 20.24 -70.40
CA LYS A 214 -22.12 19.09 -69.49
C LYS A 214 -20.90 18.89 -68.60
N HIS A 215 -19.73 19.24 -69.13
CA HIS A 215 -18.46 19.03 -68.43
C HIS A 215 -17.74 20.33 -68.11
N ARG A 216 -18.37 21.50 -68.30
CA ARG A 216 -17.86 22.81 -67.88
C ARG A 216 -16.44 23.10 -68.43
N PHE A 217 -16.14 22.69 -69.67
CA PHE A 217 -14.79 22.73 -70.27
C PHE A 217 -14.09 24.11 -70.26
N MET A 218 -14.83 25.21 -70.11
CA MET A 218 -14.35 26.60 -70.29
C MET A 218 -14.53 27.51 -69.05
N LEU A 219 -14.64 26.93 -67.85
CA LEU A 219 -14.73 27.66 -66.56
C LEU A 219 -13.41 27.56 -65.77
N THR A 220 -12.91 28.67 -65.20
CA THR A 220 -11.70 28.70 -64.35
C THR A 220 -11.89 28.01 -62.99
N THR A 221 -10.79 27.52 -62.42
CA THR A 221 -10.76 26.75 -61.17
C THR A 221 -11.31 27.53 -59.97
N SER A 222 -11.07 28.85 -59.85
CA SER A 222 -11.41 29.64 -58.65
C SER A 222 -12.92 29.78 -58.41
N LYS A 223 -13.69 30.14 -59.45
CA LYS A 223 -15.14 30.34 -59.32
C LYS A 223 -15.87 29.02 -59.00
N TYR A 224 -15.42 27.91 -59.60
CA TYR A 224 -15.90 26.57 -59.29
C TYR A 224 -15.56 26.13 -57.87
N LEU A 225 -14.36 26.47 -57.37
CA LEU A 225 -13.93 26.08 -56.03
C LEU A 225 -14.79 26.78 -54.97
N SER A 226 -15.11 28.07 -55.14
CA SER A 226 -15.90 28.84 -54.16
C SER A 226 -17.29 28.26 -53.90
N GLU A 227 -18.03 27.93 -54.95
CA GLU A 227 -19.38 27.34 -54.87
C GLU A 227 -19.35 25.92 -54.31
N TYR A 228 -18.30 25.15 -54.63
CA TYR A 228 -18.13 23.80 -54.10
C TYR A 228 -17.69 23.81 -52.62
N ILE A 229 -16.81 24.74 -52.22
CA ILE A 229 -16.41 24.94 -50.82
C ILE A 229 -17.63 25.33 -49.99
N PHE A 230 -18.39 26.34 -50.42
CA PHE A 230 -19.57 26.80 -49.68
C PHE A 230 -20.53 25.65 -49.32
N ASN A 231 -20.80 24.75 -50.27
CA ASN A 231 -21.70 23.62 -50.05
C ASN A 231 -21.06 22.40 -49.37
N THR A 232 -19.73 22.23 -49.43
CA THR A 232 -19.05 21.06 -48.84
C THR A 232 -18.61 21.31 -47.40
N VAL A 233 -18.50 22.58 -46.97
CA VAL A 233 -18.18 22.92 -45.58
C VAL A 233 -19.28 22.37 -44.67
N LYS A 234 -18.88 21.50 -43.74
CA LYS A 234 -19.79 20.83 -42.79
C LYS A 234 -20.36 21.78 -41.74
N ASN A 235 -19.68 22.90 -41.49
CA ASN A 235 -20.18 23.91 -40.58
C ASN A 235 -21.29 24.71 -41.28
N PRO A 236 -22.42 24.98 -40.61
CA PRO A 236 -23.41 25.92 -41.10
C PRO A 236 -22.78 27.27 -41.45
N ILE A 237 -23.02 27.73 -42.68
CA ILE A 237 -22.68 29.06 -43.16
C ILE A 237 -23.97 29.80 -43.52
N PHE A 238 -24.12 31.02 -43.02
CA PHE A 238 -25.15 31.97 -43.42
C PHE A 238 -24.49 33.20 -44.02
N ILE A 239 -25.05 33.70 -45.13
CA ILE A 239 -24.69 34.97 -45.74
C ILE A 239 -25.87 35.89 -45.53
N LEU A 240 -25.64 37.02 -44.87
CA LEU A 240 -26.65 38.00 -44.55
C LEU A 240 -26.40 39.31 -45.32
N ASP A 241 -27.44 40.12 -45.46
CA ASP A 241 -27.29 41.51 -45.85
C ASP A 241 -26.96 42.42 -44.64
N GLU A 242 -26.87 43.73 -44.89
CA GLU A 242 -26.61 44.75 -43.87
C GLU A 242 -27.71 44.83 -42.79
N ASN A 243 -28.93 44.38 -43.11
CA ASN A 243 -30.06 44.33 -42.19
C ASN A 243 -30.16 43.00 -41.45
N PHE A 244 -29.15 42.13 -41.57
CA PHE A 244 -29.10 40.79 -41.00
C PHE A 244 -30.14 39.81 -41.55
N ALA A 245 -30.74 40.09 -42.71
CA ALA A 245 -31.62 39.13 -43.38
C ALA A 245 -30.79 38.10 -44.16
N ILE A 246 -31.20 36.83 -44.10
CA ILE A 246 -30.47 35.72 -44.72
C ILE A 246 -30.63 35.79 -46.24
N GLN A 247 -29.53 36.05 -46.93
CA GLN A 247 -29.44 36.10 -48.39
C GLN A 247 -29.08 34.72 -48.97
N ASN A 248 -28.21 33.98 -48.27
CA ASN A 248 -27.81 32.64 -48.72
C ASN A 248 -27.41 31.75 -47.53
N CYS A 249 -27.50 30.43 -47.67
CA CYS A 249 -26.94 29.49 -46.70
C CYS A 249 -26.50 28.19 -47.37
N ASN A 250 -25.55 27.47 -46.76
CA ASN A 250 -25.13 26.17 -47.27
C ASN A 250 -26.06 25.03 -46.81
N GLU A 251 -25.81 23.83 -47.31
CA GLU A 251 -26.60 22.63 -46.97
C GLU A 251 -26.51 22.30 -45.47
N ALA A 252 -25.36 22.50 -44.84
CA ALA A 252 -25.18 22.31 -43.40
C ALA A 252 -26.10 23.22 -42.56
N SER A 253 -26.31 24.47 -42.98
CA SER A 253 -27.26 25.41 -42.34
C SER A 253 -28.71 24.95 -42.43
N SER A 254 -29.11 24.39 -43.57
CA SER A 254 -30.44 23.82 -43.71
C SER A 254 -30.63 22.58 -42.82
N ASN A 255 -29.60 21.73 -42.74
CA ASN A 255 -29.64 20.50 -41.94
C ASN A 255 -29.70 20.75 -40.43
N ILE A 256 -28.89 21.69 -39.91
CA ILE A 256 -28.86 21.96 -38.46
C ILE A 256 -30.12 22.69 -37.97
N THR A 257 -30.72 23.54 -38.79
CA THR A 257 -31.92 24.32 -38.42
C THR A 257 -33.22 23.60 -38.75
N TYR A 258 -33.16 22.55 -39.58
CA TYR A 258 -34.28 21.83 -40.19
C TYR A 258 -35.21 22.69 -41.07
N TYR A 259 -34.75 23.87 -41.50
CA TYR A 259 -35.41 24.66 -42.51
C TYR A 259 -34.84 24.35 -43.90
N LYS A 260 -35.69 24.42 -44.93
CA LYS A 260 -35.20 24.43 -46.32
C LYS A 260 -34.67 25.83 -46.64
N PHE A 261 -33.68 25.94 -47.54
CA PHE A 261 -33.13 27.25 -47.96
C PHE A 261 -34.21 28.30 -48.30
N LYS A 262 -35.22 27.94 -49.11
CA LYS A 262 -36.34 28.83 -49.46
C LYS A 262 -37.16 29.34 -48.28
N GLU A 263 -37.11 28.67 -47.14
CA GLU A 263 -37.79 29.09 -45.90
C GLU A 263 -36.89 29.95 -45.00
N LEU A 264 -35.58 29.98 -45.27
CA LEU A 264 -34.59 30.79 -44.57
C LEU A 264 -34.33 32.10 -45.30
N GLU A 265 -34.36 32.10 -46.63
CA GLU A 265 -34.17 33.26 -47.49
C GLU A 265 -35.10 34.42 -47.08
N GLY A 266 -34.53 35.58 -46.77
CA GLY A 266 -35.23 36.78 -46.32
C GLY A 266 -35.66 36.82 -44.85
N LYS A 267 -35.46 35.75 -44.06
CA LYS A 267 -35.70 35.81 -42.61
C LYS A 267 -34.59 36.56 -41.89
N MET A 268 -34.94 37.23 -40.80
CA MET A 268 -33.96 37.85 -39.92
C MET A 268 -33.19 36.77 -39.18
N PHE A 269 -31.86 36.83 -39.23
CA PHE A 269 -31.01 35.83 -38.58
C PHE A 269 -31.14 35.87 -37.04
N SER A 270 -31.53 37.01 -36.48
CA SER A 270 -31.88 37.18 -35.06
C SER A 270 -32.99 36.23 -34.60
N ASP A 271 -33.91 35.85 -35.49
CA ASP A 271 -35.04 34.98 -35.13
C ASP A 271 -34.61 33.52 -34.93
N LEU A 272 -33.43 33.17 -35.44
CA LEU A 272 -32.85 31.84 -35.32
C LEU A 272 -31.93 31.72 -34.10
N ILE A 273 -31.59 32.82 -33.41
CA ILE A 273 -30.65 32.81 -32.30
C ILE A 273 -31.30 33.36 -31.04
N SER A 274 -31.04 32.67 -29.93
CA SER A 274 -31.27 33.21 -28.59
C SER A 274 -29.92 33.35 -27.88
N CYS A 275 -29.58 34.57 -27.48
CA CYS A 275 -28.37 34.88 -26.71
C CYS A 275 -28.64 36.12 -25.84
N GLU A 276 -28.21 36.10 -24.59
CA GLU A 276 -28.29 37.28 -23.69
C GLU A 276 -27.13 38.27 -23.92
N ASN A 277 -26.05 37.84 -24.59
CA ASN A 277 -24.76 38.55 -24.65
C ASN A 277 -24.30 38.95 -26.07
N LEU A 278 -25.13 38.77 -27.11
CA LEU A 278 -24.77 39.16 -28.49
C LEU A 278 -25.61 40.36 -28.93
N ASP A 279 -25.01 41.55 -28.95
CA ASP A 279 -25.60 42.70 -29.63
C ASP A 279 -25.17 42.68 -31.11
N PHE A 280 -26.14 42.54 -32.02
CA PHE A 280 -25.87 42.50 -33.46
C PHE A 280 -25.15 43.76 -33.98
N ASN A 281 -25.31 44.91 -33.30
CA ASN A 281 -24.59 46.13 -33.65
C ASN A 281 -23.07 46.00 -33.46
N THR A 282 -22.62 45.22 -32.47
CA THR A 282 -21.19 44.98 -32.23
C THR A 282 -20.51 44.20 -33.35
N ILE A 283 -21.26 43.43 -34.15
CA ILE A 283 -20.74 42.76 -35.35
C ILE A 283 -20.39 43.78 -36.43
N ILE A 284 -21.20 44.82 -36.57
CA ILE A 284 -20.97 45.89 -37.53
C ILE A 284 -19.81 46.79 -37.07
N GLU A 285 -19.77 47.14 -35.79
CA GLU A 285 -18.72 48.01 -35.22
C GLU A 285 -17.34 47.36 -35.24
N ASN A 286 -17.24 46.09 -34.81
CA ASN A 286 -15.95 45.40 -34.73
C ASN A 286 -15.53 44.71 -36.03
N SER A 287 -16.37 44.75 -37.08
CA SER A 287 -16.20 44.07 -38.38
C SER A 287 -16.03 42.53 -38.33
N TYR A 288 -15.78 41.95 -37.16
CA TYR A 288 -15.77 40.51 -36.91
C TYR A 288 -16.14 40.21 -35.46
N VAL A 289 -16.74 39.05 -35.25
CA VAL A 289 -16.95 38.44 -33.93
C VAL A 289 -16.51 37.00 -34.01
N LYS A 290 -15.84 36.50 -32.97
CA LYS A 290 -15.32 35.14 -32.95
C LYS A 290 -15.74 34.44 -31.68
N ASN A 291 -16.11 33.18 -31.81
CA ASN A 291 -16.26 32.26 -30.70
C ASN A 291 -17.32 32.67 -29.65
N VAL A 292 -18.45 33.22 -30.10
CA VAL A 292 -19.54 33.60 -29.18
C VAL A 292 -20.52 32.44 -29.03
N GLU A 293 -20.74 32.00 -27.79
CA GLU A 293 -21.73 30.97 -27.50
C GLU A 293 -23.16 31.51 -27.67
N VAL A 294 -23.94 30.80 -28.48
CA VAL A 294 -25.32 31.15 -28.84
C VAL A 294 -26.19 29.90 -28.87
N ASN A 295 -27.48 30.05 -28.59
CA ASN A 295 -28.46 28.98 -28.76
C ASN A 295 -29.17 29.14 -30.09
N LEU A 296 -28.88 28.24 -31.03
CA LEU A 296 -29.51 28.20 -32.35
C LEU A 296 -30.85 27.45 -32.25
N GLN A 297 -31.94 28.12 -32.60
CA GLN A 297 -33.27 27.54 -32.60
C GLN A 297 -33.53 26.68 -33.84
N GLN A 298 -34.16 25.54 -33.61
CA GLN A 298 -34.56 24.59 -34.64
C GLN A 298 -36.06 24.65 -34.90
N LYS A 299 -36.47 24.31 -36.13
CA LYS A 299 -37.90 24.27 -36.53
C LYS A 299 -38.79 23.38 -35.65
N ASN A 300 -38.22 22.35 -35.01
CA ASN A 300 -38.91 21.39 -34.15
C ASN A 300 -39.02 21.82 -32.67
N LYS A 301 -38.77 23.09 -32.33
CA LYS A 301 -38.76 23.66 -30.96
C LYS A 301 -37.60 23.21 -30.06
N GLY A 302 -36.57 22.55 -30.60
CA GLY A 302 -35.29 22.34 -29.90
C GLY A 302 -34.36 23.55 -30.06
N HIS A 303 -33.35 23.65 -29.21
CA HIS A 303 -32.19 24.52 -29.42
C HIS A 303 -30.92 23.67 -29.41
N ILE A 304 -29.90 24.12 -30.14
CA ILE A 304 -28.54 23.56 -30.10
C ILE A 304 -27.61 24.65 -29.57
N GLU A 305 -26.77 24.29 -28.62
CA GLU A 305 -25.71 25.19 -28.16
C GLU A 305 -24.60 25.21 -29.21
N CYS A 306 -24.31 26.40 -29.72
CA CYS A 306 -23.38 26.60 -30.81
C CYS A 306 -22.40 27.74 -30.50
N GLU A 307 -21.28 27.73 -31.20
CA GLU A 307 -20.31 28.81 -31.21
C GLU A 307 -20.40 29.54 -32.56
N LEU A 308 -20.67 30.84 -32.51
CA LEU A 308 -20.85 31.71 -33.66
C LEU A 308 -19.59 32.54 -33.91
N SER A 309 -19.20 32.61 -35.18
CA SER A 309 -18.21 33.57 -35.67
C SER A 309 -18.77 34.32 -36.88
N SER A 310 -18.68 35.65 -36.88
CA SER A 310 -19.14 36.50 -37.97
C SER A 310 -18.01 37.34 -38.55
N THR A 311 -18.12 37.69 -39.82
CA THR A 311 -17.20 38.60 -40.50
C THR A 311 -17.96 39.43 -41.54
N VAL A 312 -17.76 40.74 -41.53
CA VAL A 312 -18.32 41.66 -42.53
C VAL A 312 -17.44 41.62 -43.78
N ILE A 313 -18.06 41.48 -44.95
CA ILE A 313 -17.38 41.50 -46.25
C ILE A 313 -17.54 42.88 -46.86
N TYR A 314 -16.43 43.44 -47.36
CA TYR A 314 -16.37 44.71 -48.07
C TYR A 314 -15.99 44.49 -49.54
N ASP A 315 -16.38 45.42 -50.41
CA ASP A 315 -15.96 45.44 -51.81
C ASP A 315 -14.64 46.21 -52.02
N GLU A 316 -14.25 46.43 -53.29
CA GLU A 316 -13.02 47.15 -53.65
C GLU A 316 -13.08 48.66 -53.35
N TYR A 317 -14.26 49.19 -53.00
CA TYR A 317 -14.54 50.58 -52.66
C TYR A 317 -14.83 50.81 -51.17
N ASP A 318 -14.65 49.77 -50.35
CA ASP A 318 -14.94 49.75 -48.90
C ASP A 318 -16.45 49.80 -48.56
N ASP A 319 -17.32 49.52 -49.55
CA ASP A 319 -18.75 49.36 -49.32
C ASP A 319 -19.04 47.96 -48.77
N LYS A 320 -19.98 47.87 -47.83
CA LYS A 320 -20.37 46.60 -47.20
C LYS A 320 -21.17 45.76 -48.20
N LEU A 321 -20.72 44.53 -48.43
CA LEU A 321 -21.40 43.56 -49.28
C LEU A 321 -22.34 42.63 -48.51
N GLY A 322 -22.09 42.44 -47.23
CA GLY A 322 -22.87 41.56 -46.37
C GLY A 322 -22.06 40.96 -45.23
N ILE A 323 -22.68 40.06 -44.49
CA ILE A 323 -22.10 39.45 -43.29
C ILE A 323 -22.07 37.93 -43.48
N VAL A 324 -20.91 37.31 -43.31
CA VAL A 324 -20.79 35.86 -43.27
C VAL A 324 -20.80 35.40 -41.83
N ILE A 325 -21.67 34.45 -41.52
CA ILE A 325 -21.77 33.81 -40.22
C ILE A 325 -21.44 32.34 -40.36
N LEU A 326 -20.53 31.88 -39.50
CA LEU A 326 -20.12 30.50 -39.33
C LEU A 326 -20.60 30.02 -37.96
N ILE A 327 -21.27 28.88 -37.93
CA ILE A 327 -21.72 28.24 -36.68
C ILE A 327 -20.99 26.92 -36.47
N HIS A 328 -20.63 26.63 -35.23
CA HIS A 328 -20.05 25.35 -34.82
C HIS A 328 -20.87 24.74 -33.69
N ASP A 329 -21.31 23.48 -33.83
CA ASP A 329 -22.04 22.77 -32.77
C ASP A 329 -21.07 22.35 -31.66
N ILE A 330 -21.35 22.77 -30.42
CA ILE A 330 -20.52 22.49 -29.24
C ILE A 330 -21.21 21.56 -28.22
N SER A 331 -22.37 21.00 -28.57
CA SER A 331 -23.21 20.21 -27.67
C SER A 331 -22.49 18.97 -27.13
N GLU A 332 -21.79 18.22 -28.00
CA GLU A 332 -21.00 17.04 -27.56
C GLU A 332 -19.83 17.44 -26.67
N ARG A 333 -19.13 18.52 -27.02
CA ARG A 333 -17.96 19.01 -26.28
C ARG A 333 -18.35 19.40 -24.85
N LYS A 334 -19.46 20.12 -24.67
CA LYS A 334 -19.96 20.48 -23.33
C LYS A 334 -20.41 19.25 -22.54
N ARG A 335 -21.12 18.32 -23.18
CA ARG A 335 -21.53 17.06 -22.52
C ARG A 335 -20.34 16.23 -22.03
N ILE A 336 -19.27 16.15 -22.82
CA ILE A 336 -18.03 15.47 -22.43
C ILE A 336 -17.38 16.19 -21.25
N ALA A 337 -17.25 17.52 -21.30
CA ALA A 337 -16.66 18.30 -20.21
C ALA A 337 -17.43 18.16 -18.87
N GLU A 338 -18.76 18.11 -18.92
CA GLU A 338 -19.59 17.84 -17.74
C GLU A 338 -19.40 16.43 -17.18
N LEU A 339 -19.34 15.42 -18.06
CA LEU A 339 -19.07 14.04 -17.67
C LEU A 339 -17.69 13.90 -17.05
N GLU A 340 -16.65 14.48 -17.66
CA GLU A 340 -15.29 14.51 -17.13
C GLU A 340 -15.28 15.14 -15.74
N LYS A 341 -15.86 16.32 -15.56
CA LYS A 341 -15.97 16.98 -14.25
C LYS A 341 -16.65 16.09 -13.20
N LYS A 342 -17.75 15.43 -13.58
CA LYS A 342 -18.49 14.51 -12.71
C LYS A 342 -17.67 13.26 -12.33
N TYR A 343 -16.95 12.67 -13.29
CA TYR A 343 -16.11 11.50 -13.06
C TYR A 343 -14.86 11.83 -12.24
N THR A 344 -14.23 12.98 -12.48
CA THR A 344 -13.08 13.47 -11.70
C THR A 344 -13.47 13.65 -10.24
N LEU A 345 -14.57 14.38 -9.96
CA LEU A 345 -15.09 14.53 -8.58
C LEU A 345 -15.43 13.19 -7.93
N LYS A 346 -15.99 12.23 -8.68
CA LYS A 346 -16.30 10.89 -8.18
C LYS A 346 -15.02 10.10 -7.88
N LEU A 347 -13.99 10.24 -8.71
CA LEU A 347 -12.70 9.59 -8.53
C LEU A 347 -11.94 10.18 -7.34
N GLU A 348 -11.91 11.50 -7.18
CA GLU A 348 -11.33 12.19 -6.02
C GLU A 348 -11.99 11.73 -4.71
N ARG A 349 -13.33 11.67 -4.67
CA ARG A 349 -14.05 11.15 -3.50
C ARG A 349 -13.71 9.68 -3.20
N LYS A 350 -13.57 8.85 -4.24
CA LYS A 350 -13.16 7.44 -4.06
C LYS A 350 -11.72 7.34 -3.57
N ASN A 351 -10.80 8.12 -4.14
CA ASN A 351 -9.40 8.13 -3.75
C ASN A 351 -9.23 8.62 -2.31
N SER A 352 -9.94 9.66 -1.89
CA SER A 352 -9.94 10.11 -0.49
C SER A 352 -10.39 8.99 0.46
N LYS A 353 -11.51 8.32 0.15
CA LYS A 353 -11.98 7.17 0.95
C LYS A 353 -10.97 6.02 0.99
N LEU A 354 -10.31 5.73 -0.14
CA LEU A 354 -9.31 4.67 -0.21
C LEU A 354 -8.08 5.01 0.62
N ILE A 355 -7.63 6.27 0.60
CA ILE A 355 -6.52 6.77 1.43
C ILE A 355 -6.87 6.62 2.92
N ASP A 356 -8.07 6.98 3.32
CA ASP A 356 -8.52 6.83 4.72
C ASP A 356 -8.57 5.34 5.12
N GLN A 357 -9.10 4.46 4.27
CA GLN A 357 -9.09 3.01 4.50
C GLN A 357 -7.67 2.43 4.61
N ILE A 358 -6.72 2.89 3.78
CA ILE A 358 -5.32 2.46 3.86
C ILE A 358 -4.70 2.93 5.18
N LYS A 359 -4.94 4.18 5.60
CA LYS A 359 -4.45 4.68 6.89
C LYS A 359 -5.01 3.90 8.06
N ASP A 360 -6.31 3.60 8.03
CA ASP A 360 -6.95 2.80 9.09
C ASP A 360 -6.40 1.37 9.12
N LYS A 361 -6.15 0.76 7.94
CA LYS A 361 -5.52 -0.56 7.86
C LYS A 361 -4.09 -0.55 8.42
N ILE A 362 -3.28 0.45 8.08
CA ILE A 362 -1.90 0.58 8.60
C ILE A 362 -1.92 0.72 10.12
N ARG A 363 -2.78 1.61 10.66
CA ARG A 363 -2.94 1.76 12.12
C ARG A 363 -3.38 0.46 12.80
N ALA A 364 -4.32 -0.27 12.18
CA ALA A 364 -4.77 -1.54 12.71
C ALA A 364 -3.65 -2.60 12.70
N GLU A 365 -2.86 -2.68 11.63
CA GLU A 365 -1.70 -3.57 11.55
C GLU A 365 -0.63 -3.22 12.60
N GLU A 366 -0.33 -1.94 12.80
CA GLU A 366 0.59 -1.48 13.85
C GLU A 366 0.07 -1.83 15.26
N GLN A 367 -1.22 -1.62 15.52
CA GLN A 367 -1.84 -1.99 16.79
C GLN A 367 -1.82 -3.51 17.02
N ILE A 368 -2.15 -4.31 16.01
CA ILE A 368 -2.06 -5.78 16.09
C ILE A 368 -0.63 -6.20 16.39
N ARG A 369 0.35 -5.63 15.68
CA ARG A 369 1.77 -5.93 15.92
C ARG A 369 2.17 -5.55 17.33
N HIS A 370 1.71 -4.41 17.83
CA HIS A 370 1.98 -3.99 19.21
C HIS A 370 1.39 -4.99 20.23
N TYR A 371 0.13 -5.41 20.08
CA TYR A 371 -0.50 -6.39 20.97
C TYR A 371 0.13 -7.79 20.92
N VAL A 372 0.74 -8.17 19.79
CA VAL A 372 1.40 -9.47 19.64
C VAL A 372 2.78 -9.49 20.32
N TYR A 373 3.48 -8.36 20.37
CA TYR A 373 4.90 -8.30 20.75
C TYR A 373 5.20 -7.55 22.05
N TYR A 374 4.24 -6.80 22.59
CA TYR A 374 4.41 -6.01 23.81
C TYR A 374 3.43 -6.45 24.90
N ASP A 375 3.84 -6.30 26.16
CA ASP A 375 3.00 -6.54 27.32
C ASP A 375 1.99 -5.39 27.48
N ALA A 376 0.70 -5.71 27.60
CA ALA A 376 -0.37 -4.73 27.61
C ALA A 376 -0.37 -3.81 28.83
N LEU A 377 0.26 -4.22 29.93
CA LEU A 377 0.34 -3.43 31.16
C LEU A 377 1.57 -2.52 31.16
N THR A 378 2.74 -3.05 30.86
CA THR A 378 4.03 -2.36 31.04
C THR A 378 4.58 -1.73 29.76
N GLU A 379 3.99 -2.04 28.60
CA GLU A 379 4.40 -1.56 27.26
C GLU A 379 5.83 -1.91 26.86
N ILE A 380 6.48 -2.83 27.58
CA ILE A 380 7.77 -3.41 27.20
C ILE A 380 7.54 -4.70 26.39
N PRO A 381 8.56 -5.19 25.66
CA PRO A 381 8.46 -6.46 24.93
C PRO A 381 7.93 -7.61 25.78
N ASN A 382 7.08 -8.46 25.20
CA ASN A 382 6.55 -9.66 25.88
C ASN A 382 7.44 -10.90 25.62
N ARG A 383 7.04 -12.04 26.19
CA ARG A 383 7.73 -13.33 26.00
C ARG A 383 8.01 -13.68 24.53
N LYS A 384 7.09 -13.37 23.61
CA LYS A 384 7.27 -13.69 22.19
C LYS A 384 8.40 -12.86 21.56
N MET A 385 8.41 -11.54 21.79
CA MET A 385 9.46 -10.66 21.29
C MET A 385 10.82 -10.97 21.93
N MET A 386 10.82 -11.33 23.21
CA MET A 386 12.01 -11.81 23.94
C MET A 386 12.65 -13.02 23.24
N LEU A 387 11.86 -14.07 22.95
CA LEU A 387 12.33 -15.28 22.29
C LEU A 387 12.86 -15.02 20.88
N GLU A 388 12.18 -14.18 20.09
CA GLU A 388 12.67 -13.78 18.76
C GLU A 388 14.02 -13.07 18.84
N ASN A 389 14.21 -12.19 19.82
CA ASN A 389 15.48 -11.50 20.04
C ASN A 389 16.61 -12.44 20.48
N ILE A 390 16.35 -13.39 21.40
CA ILE A 390 17.35 -14.38 21.81
C ILE A 390 17.76 -15.22 20.59
N ASN A 391 16.79 -15.73 19.83
CA ASN A 391 17.07 -16.54 18.65
C ASN A 391 17.87 -15.79 17.58
N GLU A 392 17.68 -14.48 17.45
CA GLU A 392 18.51 -13.66 16.56
C GLU A 392 19.95 -13.53 17.09
N LEU A 393 20.13 -13.32 18.39
CA LEU A 393 21.45 -13.24 19.01
C LEU A 393 22.22 -14.56 18.90
N LEU A 394 21.54 -15.69 19.07
CA LEU A 394 22.13 -17.04 18.95
C LEU A 394 22.69 -17.35 17.55
N LYS A 395 22.28 -16.63 16.51
CA LYS A 395 22.85 -16.78 15.15
C LYS A 395 24.31 -16.34 15.08
N ASN A 396 24.76 -15.46 15.98
CA ASN A 396 26.13 -14.96 15.99
C ASN A 396 26.91 -15.55 17.18
N LYS A 397 27.57 -16.68 16.94
CA LYS A 397 28.34 -17.42 17.97
C LYS A 397 29.59 -16.68 18.48
N ASP A 398 30.06 -15.66 17.78
CA ASP A 398 31.28 -14.92 18.14
C ASP A 398 31.01 -13.83 19.19
N LYS A 399 29.74 -13.56 19.52
CA LYS A 399 29.34 -12.54 20.49
C LYS A 399 28.72 -13.17 21.74
N LYS A 400 29.19 -12.74 22.90
CA LYS A 400 28.61 -13.12 24.19
C LYS A 400 27.44 -12.19 24.56
N PHE A 401 26.46 -12.74 25.24
CA PHE A 401 25.39 -11.99 25.89
C PHE A 401 25.02 -12.65 27.22
N ALA A 402 24.47 -11.87 28.15
CA ALA A 402 23.95 -12.38 29.42
C ALA A 402 22.43 -12.24 29.47
N LEU A 403 21.77 -13.26 30.00
CA LEU A 403 20.34 -13.27 30.29
C LEU A 403 20.14 -13.19 31.80
N LEU A 404 19.43 -12.16 32.24
CA LEU A 404 19.05 -11.94 33.64
C LEU A 404 17.57 -12.28 33.77
N PHE A 405 17.24 -13.28 34.57
CA PHE A 405 15.89 -13.62 34.98
C PHE A 405 15.61 -12.94 36.32
N ILE A 406 14.57 -12.10 36.38
CA ILE A 406 14.28 -11.21 37.50
C ILE A 406 12.87 -11.52 37.99
N ASP A 407 12.73 -11.79 39.28
CA ASP A 407 11.45 -11.98 39.95
C ASP A 407 11.37 -11.00 41.13
N LEU A 408 10.22 -10.33 41.29
CA LEU A 408 10.02 -9.35 42.36
C LEU A 408 9.71 -10.03 43.69
N ASP A 409 10.53 -9.76 44.69
CA ASP A 409 10.33 -10.33 46.02
C ASP A 409 9.08 -9.74 46.69
N ASP A 410 8.29 -10.59 47.35
CA ASP A 410 7.07 -10.23 48.07
C ASP A 410 5.98 -9.50 47.25
N PHE A 411 6.01 -9.56 45.91
CA PHE A 411 5.01 -8.89 45.08
C PHE A 411 3.57 -9.39 45.32
N LYS A 412 3.42 -10.67 45.68
CA LYS A 412 2.12 -11.22 46.09
C LYS A 412 1.57 -10.50 47.33
N ASN A 413 2.40 -10.21 48.33
CA ASN A 413 1.99 -9.47 49.53
C ASN A 413 1.53 -8.05 49.17
N ILE A 414 2.15 -7.43 48.16
CA ILE A 414 1.70 -6.12 47.65
C ILE A 414 0.29 -6.23 47.06
N ASN A 415 0.02 -7.25 46.25
CA ASN A 415 -1.32 -7.48 45.70
C ASN A 415 -2.36 -7.80 46.78
N ASP A 416 -2.00 -8.62 47.76
CA ASP A 416 -2.91 -9.07 48.81
C ASP A 416 -3.24 -7.94 49.79
N ASN A 417 -2.27 -7.08 50.13
CA ASN A 417 -2.47 -5.98 51.09
C ASN A 417 -3.00 -4.69 50.46
N PHE A 418 -2.62 -4.37 49.22
CA PHE A 418 -2.94 -3.08 48.57
C PHE A 418 -3.82 -3.23 47.33
N GLY A 419 -4.13 -4.45 46.90
CA GLY A 419 -4.97 -4.77 45.76
C GLY A 419 -4.24 -4.72 44.42
N HIS A 420 -4.81 -5.43 43.43
CA HIS A 420 -4.21 -5.58 42.10
C HIS A 420 -3.95 -4.27 41.35
N GLN A 421 -4.75 -3.22 41.57
CA GLN A 421 -4.51 -1.92 40.93
C GLN A 421 -3.19 -1.27 41.38
N VAL A 422 -2.76 -1.54 42.62
CA VAL A 422 -1.47 -1.06 43.16
C VAL A 422 -0.34 -1.92 42.63
N GLY A 423 -0.52 -3.24 42.60
CA GLY A 423 0.40 -4.16 41.93
C GLY A 423 0.68 -3.77 40.47
N ASP A 424 -0.36 -3.41 39.72
CA ASP A 424 -0.24 -2.94 38.33
C ASP A 424 0.62 -1.67 38.20
N LYS A 425 0.48 -0.72 39.14
CA LYS A 425 1.30 0.50 39.19
C LYS A 425 2.75 0.17 39.54
N VAL A 426 2.96 -0.76 40.48
CA VAL A 426 4.28 -1.26 40.85
C VAL A 426 4.97 -1.90 39.64
N LEU A 427 4.29 -2.78 38.91
CA LEU A 427 4.83 -3.42 37.71
C LEU A 427 5.22 -2.40 36.63
N LYS A 428 4.38 -1.38 36.38
CA LYS A 428 4.72 -0.27 35.45
C LYS A 428 5.96 0.50 35.90
N LYS A 429 6.07 0.79 37.20
CA LYS A 429 7.22 1.52 37.75
C LYS A 429 8.50 0.68 37.69
N VAL A 430 8.42 -0.60 38.01
CA VAL A 430 9.53 -1.56 37.89
C VAL A 430 9.99 -1.64 36.45
N ALA A 431 9.07 -1.82 35.48
CA ALA A 431 9.40 -1.88 34.06
C ALA A 431 10.17 -0.64 33.59
N SER A 432 9.72 0.56 33.97
CA SER A 432 10.44 1.81 33.67
C SER A 432 11.82 1.83 34.34
N THR A 433 11.90 1.46 35.62
CA THR A 433 13.16 1.49 36.39
C THR A 433 14.21 0.53 35.83
N LEU A 434 13.78 -0.67 35.46
CA LEU A 434 14.64 -1.66 34.81
C LEU A 434 15.11 -1.18 33.43
N LYS A 435 14.20 -0.59 32.63
CA LYS A 435 14.53 -0.03 31.31
C LYS A 435 15.53 1.13 31.39
N ASP A 436 15.41 1.99 32.39
CA ASP A 436 16.33 3.11 32.62
C ASP A 436 17.68 2.65 33.21
N SER A 437 17.75 1.43 33.73
CA SER A 437 18.97 0.86 34.35
C SER A 437 19.89 0.15 33.34
N ILE A 438 19.43 -0.12 32.12
CA ILE A 438 20.16 -0.87 31.09
C ILE A 438 20.62 0.03 29.92
N GLY A 439 21.55 -0.46 29.09
CA GLY A 439 22.03 0.26 27.92
C GLY A 439 21.02 0.29 26.78
N THR A 440 21.15 1.23 25.84
CA THR A 440 20.23 1.38 24.69
C THR A 440 20.21 0.19 23.73
N GLN A 441 21.26 -0.64 23.72
CA GLN A 441 21.32 -1.87 22.93
C GLN A 441 20.70 -3.08 23.63
N ASP A 442 20.58 -3.03 24.95
CA ASP A 442 20.09 -4.13 25.78
C ASP A 442 18.57 -4.26 25.64
N ILE A 443 18.05 -5.44 25.97
CA ILE A 443 16.63 -5.74 25.82
C ILE A 443 16.04 -6.01 27.19
N ILE A 444 14.87 -5.45 27.44
CA ILE A 444 14.02 -5.81 28.58
C ILE A 444 12.73 -6.45 28.07
N SER A 445 12.20 -7.41 28.79
CA SER A 445 10.91 -8.04 28.51
C SER A 445 10.19 -8.44 29.79
N ARG A 446 8.85 -8.48 29.75
CA ARG A 446 8.03 -9.08 30.82
C ARG A 446 7.50 -10.42 30.34
N ILE A 447 7.68 -11.47 31.15
CA ILE A 447 7.31 -12.85 30.77
C ILE A 447 5.89 -13.17 31.24
N GLY A 448 5.51 -12.67 32.41
CA GLY A 448 4.19 -12.81 33.02
C GLY A 448 4.28 -12.51 34.52
N GLY A 449 3.16 -12.19 35.17
CA GLY A 449 3.16 -11.92 36.62
C GLY A 449 4.16 -10.82 37.02
N ASP A 450 5.04 -11.15 37.94
CA ASP A 450 6.18 -10.39 38.48
C ASP A 450 7.52 -10.69 37.82
N GLU A 451 7.54 -11.49 36.75
CA GLU A 451 8.78 -11.95 36.10
C GLU A 451 9.20 -11.07 34.92
N PHE A 452 10.47 -10.65 34.94
CA PHE A 452 11.13 -9.87 33.90
C PHE A 452 12.39 -10.58 33.40
N ILE A 453 12.71 -10.39 32.12
CA ILE A 453 13.98 -10.82 31.54
C ILE A 453 14.71 -9.62 30.96
N ILE A 454 16.01 -9.53 31.24
CA ILE A 454 16.91 -8.57 30.62
C ILE A 454 17.99 -9.33 29.85
N ILE A 455 18.28 -8.89 28.62
CA ILE A 455 19.37 -9.42 27.81
C ILE A 455 20.41 -8.32 27.62
N LEU A 456 21.58 -8.51 28.22
CA LEU A 456 22.74 -7.64 28.07
C LEU A 456 23.54 -8.11 26.86
N LYS A 457 23.60 -7.28 25.82
CA LYS A 457 24.27 -7.65 24.55
C LYS A 457 25.75 -7.28 24.59
N ASP A 458 26.51 -7.97 23.74
CA ASP A 458 27.91 -7.66 23.45
C ASP A 458 28.78 -7.53 24.71
N ILE A 459 28.62 -8.48 25.64
CA ILE A 459 29.36 -8.46 26.90
C ILE A 459 30.82 -8.90 26.69
N GLU A 460 31.76 -8.11 27.21
CA GLU A 460 33.19 -8.42 27.14
C GLU A 460 33.71 -9.03 28.46
N SER A 461 33.02 -8.79 29.57
CA SER A 461 33.42 -9.24 30.92
C SER A 461 32.24 -9.29 31.89
N ASP A 462 32.30 -10.22 32.85
CA ASP A 462 31.38 -10.35 33.98
C ASP A 462 31.26 -9.08 34.84
N ILE A 463 32.26 -8.19 34.77
CA ILE A 463 32.24 -6.90 35.48
C ILE A 463 31.04 -6.06 35.04
N TYR A 464 30.76 -5.98 33.74
CA TYR A 464 29.64 -5.21 33.20
C TYR A 464 28.29 -5.76 33.70
N ILE A 465 28.16 -7.10 33.73
CA ILE A 465 26.96 -7.77 34.24
C ILE A 465 26.72 -7.35 35.70
N LYS A 466 27.76 -7.45 36.55
CA LYS A 466 27.66 -7.08 37.97
C LYS A 466 27.30 -5.60 38.16
N GLU A 467 27.89 -4.71 37.38
CA GLU A 467 27.58 -3.27 37.43
C GLU A 467 26.11 -2.97 37.10
N VAL A 468 25.55 -3.65 36.09
CA VAL A 468 24.14 -3.49 35.72
C VAL A 468 23.22 -4.06 36.81
N VAL A 469 23.54 -5.23 37.35
CA VAL A 469 22.72 -5.88 38.39
C VAL A 469 22.71 -5.07 39.69
N LEU A 470 23.87 -4.61 40.16
CA LEU A 470 23.96 -3.77 41.35
C LEU A 470 23.21 -2.45 41.17
N ARG A 471 23.21 -1.90 39.94
CA ARG A 471 22.44 -0.71 39.60
C ARG A 471 20.94 -0.98 39.66
N ILE A 472 20.46 -2.07 39.05
CA ILE A 472 19.07 -2.51 39.12
C ILE A 472 18.62 -2.64 40.58
N GLN A 473 19.36 -3.39 41.40
CA GLN A 473 19.05 -3.57 42.82
C GLN A 473 18.99 -2.25 43.58
N LYS A 474 19.94 -1.34 43.33
CA LYS A 474 19.97 -0.02 43.96
C LYS A 474 18.77 0.83 43.56
N GLU A 475 18.38 0.80 42.30
CA GLU A 475 17.26 1.59 41.77
C GLU A 475 15.90 1.04 42.23
N LEU A 476 15.74 -0.29 42.33
CA LEU A 476 14.52 -0.92 42.85
C LEU A 476 14.31 -0.69 44.35
N LYS A 477 15.40 -0.57 45.13
CA LYS A 477 15.34 -0.23 46.57
C LYS A 477 14.84 1.19 46.85
N LYS A 478 14.67 2.05 45.84
CA LYS A 478 14.08 3.38 46.03
C LYS A 478 12.58 3.23 46.31
N PRO A 479 12.06 3.78 47.42
CA PRO A 479 10.67 3.58 47.80
C PRO A 479 9.71 4.15 46.76
N VAL A 480 8.68 3.37 46.42
CA VAL A 480 7.54 3.78 45.62
C VAL A 480 6.47 4.31 46.57
N THR A 481 6.15 5.60 46.46
CA THR A 481 5.15 6.23 47.32
C THR A 481 3.74 5.94 46.83
N TYR A 482 2.90 5.38 47.70
CA TYR A 482 1.48 5.16 47.43
C TYR A 482 0.67 5.50 48.70
N ASN A 483 -0.31 6.40 48.58
CA ASN A 483 -1.13 6.89 49.71
C ASN A 483 -0.30 7.27 50.96
N GLU A 484 0.81 8.00 50.77
CA GLU A 484 1.74 8.43 51.83
C GLU A 484 2.60 7.31 52.48
N GLU A 485 2.40 6.05 52.08
CA GLU A 485 3.27 4.92 52.47
C GLU A 485 4.39 4.67 51.45
N ALA A 486 5.55 4.23 51.94
CA ALA A 486 6.73 3.94 51.16
C ALA A 486 6.87 2.43 50.92
N LEU A 487 6.60 1.97 49.71
CA LEU A 487 6.76 0.57 49.31
C LEU A 487 8.17 0.34 48.78
N ILE A 488 8.95 -0.53 49.43
CA ILE A 488 10.27 -0.93 48.95
C ILE A 488 10.11 -2.22 48.15
N ILE A 489 10.65 -2.25 46.93
CA ILE A 489 10.53 -3.40 46.03
C ILE A 489 11.88 -4.11 45.97
N GLY A 490 11.89 -5.39 46.34
CA GLY A 490 13.00 -6.30 46.15
C GLY A 490 12.96 -7.00 44.80
N ALA A 491 14.10 -7.56 44.40
CA ALA A 491 14.13 -8.50 43.30
C ALA A 491 15.23 -9.53 43.49
N SER A 492 14.91 -10.77 43.16
CA SER A 492 15.84 -11.89 43.06
C SER A 492 16.24 -12.07 41.60
N ILE A 493 17.54 -12.10 41.31
CA ILE A 493 18.07 -12.07 39.94
C ILE A 493 18.96 -13.28 39.66
N GLY A 494 18.59 -14.10 38.69
CA GLY A 494 19.40 -15.21 38.20
C GLY A 494 20.01 -14.90 36.85
N ILE A 495 21.24 -15.34 36.59
CA ILE A 495 22.00 -14.91 35.42
C ILE A 495 22.58 -16.11 34.67
N SER A 496 22.31 -16.22 33.37
CA SER A 496 22.99 -17.15 32.45
C SER A 496 23.78 -16.37 31.40
N ILE A 497 24.87 -16.95 30.89
CA ILE A 497 25.82 -16.30 29.97
C ILE A 497 25.98 -17.20 28.75
N PHE A 498 25.74 -16.67 27.56
CA PHE A 498 26.00 -17.38 26.31
C PHE A 498 27.47 -17.19 25.89
N PRO A 499 28.17 -18.25 25.43
CA PRO A 499 27.71 -19.64 25.29
C PRO A 499 27.96 -20.53 26.53
N GLU A 500 28.55 -19.99 27.60
CA GLU A 500 29.06 -20.75 28.75
C GLU A 500 28.00 -21.54 29.51
N HIS A 501 26.78 -21.00 29.59
CA HIS A 501 25.66 -21.55 30.37
C HIS A 501 24.53 -22.09 29.48
N GLY A 502 24.76 -22.26 28.17
CA GLY A 502 23.79 -22.81 27.22
C GLY A 502 24.00 -22.31 25.79
N GLU A 503 23.64 -23.14 24.80
CA GLU A 503 23.74 -22.81 23.36
C GLU A 503 22.39 -22.57 22.68
N ASP A 504 21.28 -22.73 23.41
CA ASP A 504 19.91 -22.51 22.92
C ASP A 504 19.10 -21.67 23.93
N SER A 505 17.99 -21.11 23.46
CA SER A 505 17.17 -20.19 24.25
C SER A 505 16.58 -20.85 25.49
N ASP A 506 16.15 -22.10 25.39
CA ASP A 506 15.46 -22.79 26.48
C ASP A 506 16.44 -23.12 27.60
N THR A 507 17.64 -23.62 27.26
CA THR A 507 18.71 -23.89 28.23
C THR A 507 19.16 -22.61 28.94
N LEU A 508 19.36 -21.49 28.21
CA LEU A 508 19.79 -20.23 28.82
C LEU A 508 18.72 -19.65 29.76
N ILE A 509 17.44 -19.68 29.37
CA ILE A 509 16.34 -19.21 30.21
C ILE A 509 16.24 -20.08 31.46
N ASN A 510 16.23 -21.41 31.30
CA ASN A 510 16.12 -22.36 32.41
C ASN A 510 17.28 -22.22 33.41
N ASN A 511 18.51 -22.05 32.92
CA ASN A 511 19.68 -21.89 33.80
C ASN A 511 19.67 -20.56 34.55
N ALA A 512 19.16 -19.48 33.93
CA ALA A 512 18.96 -18.22 34.63
C ALA A 512 17.85 -18.32 35.68
N ASP A 513 16.74 -19.00 35.37
CA ASP A 513 15.64 -19.26 36.32
C ASP A 513 16.12 -20.09 37.53
N LEU A 514 16.88 -21.16 37.30
CA LEU A 514 17.50 -21.95 38.37
C LEU A 514 18.40 -21.11 39.29
N ALA A 515 19.19 -20.20 38.72
CA ALA A 515 20.04 -19.31 39.50
C ALA A 515 19.20 -18.32 40.33
N MET A 516 18.11 -17.79 39.76
CA MET A 516 17.17 -16.88 40.46
C MET A 516 16.49 -17.60 41.62
N TYR A 517 16.05 -18.83 41.40
CA TYR A 517 15.43 -19.65 42.43
C TYR A 517 16.36 -19.92 43.63
N GLU A 518 17.65 -20.17 43.38
CA GLU A 518 18.63 -20.34 44.47
C GLU A 518 18.87 -19.03 45.26
N VAL A 519 18.74 -17.87 44.62
CA VAL A 519 18.73 -16.56 45.31
C VAL A 519 17.51 -16.46 46.23
N LYS A 520 16.30 -16.75 45.72
CA LYS A 520 15.08 -16.76 46.55
C LYS A 520 15.20 -17.68 47.76
N LYS A 521 15.81 -18.85 47.58
CA LYS A 521 16.08 -19.77 48.70
C LYS A 521 17.07 -19.24 49.73
N SER A 522 17.95 -18.34 49.35
CA SER A 522 18.98 -17.77 50.23
C SER A 522 18.53 -16.49 50.93
N GLY A 523 17.23 -16.18 50.90
CA GLY A 523 16.64 -15.00 51.52
C GLY A 523 16.14 -13.94 50.53
N GLY A 524 16.27 -14.16 49.22
CA GLY A 524 15.85 -13.22 48.18
C GLY A 524 16.69 -11.95 48.12
N TYR A 525 16.21 -10.93 47.40
CA TYR A 525 16.80 -9.57 47.35
C TYR A 525 18.24 -9.49 46.84
N ASP A 526 18.77 -10.55 46.22
CA ASP A 526 20.14 -10.62 45.74
C ASP A 526 20.24 -11.12 44.28
N PHE A 527 21.43 -11.51 43.82
CA PHE A 527 21.63 -12.10 42.51
C PHE A 527 22.63 -13.27 42.52
N ALA A 528 22.50 -14.16 41.54
CA ALA A 528 23.45 -15.25 41.32
C ALA A 528 23.70 -15.49 39.84
N ILE A 529 24.97 -15.72 39.50
CA ILE A 529 25.35 -16.25 38.19
C ILE A 529 25.25 -17.77 38.24
N TYR A 530 24.60 -18.35 37.24
CA TYR A 530 24.45 -19.78 37.08
C TYR A 530 25.79 -20.49 37.17
N SER A 531 25.80 -21.63 37.84
CA SER A 531 26.92 -22.56 37.82
C SER A 531 26.38 -23.98 37.77
N SER A 532 27.11 -24.90 37.14
CA SER A 532 26.71 -26.32 37.04
C SER A 532 26.45 -26.99 38.40
N LYS A 533 27.02 -26.47 39.48
CA LYS A 533 26.73 -26.92 40.86
C LYS A 533 25.28 -26.65 41.30
N MET A 534 24.60 -25.67 40.70
CA MET A 534 23.19 -25.34 40.99
C MET A 534 22.23 -26.35 40.35
N GLU A 535 22.53 -26.82 39.13
CA GLU A 535 21.74 -27.85 38.44
C GLU A 535 21.78 -29.20 39.19
N HIS A 536 22.96 -29.61 39.69
CA HIS A 536 23.09 -30.79 40.54
C HIS A 536 22.22 -30.69 41.81
N LYS A 537 22.19 -29.53 42.49
CA LYS A 537 21.33 -29.32 43.67
C LYS A 537 19.83 -29.41 43.36
N ALA A 538 19.39 -29.02 42.17
CA ALA A 538 17.98 -29.09 41.77
C ALA A 538 17.53 -30.53 41.49
N ILE A 539 18.37 -31.32 40.79
CA ILE A 539 18.15 -32.75 40.55
C ILE A 539 18.19 -33.52 41.89
N ASP A 540 19.17 -33.23 42.75
CA ASP A 540 19.29 -33.82 44.09
C ASP A 540 18.06 -33.54 44.97
N LYS A 541 17.46 -32.34 44.87
CA LYS A 541 16.24 -31.96 45.60
C LYS A 541 15.02 -32.75 45.11
N LEU A 542 14.86 -32.96 43.80
CA LEU A 542 13.75 -33.76 43.26
C LEU A 542 13.89 -35.23 43.67
N GLU A 543 15.09 -35.78 43.57
CA GLU A 543 15.37 -37.14 44.07
C GLU A 543 15.10 -37.25 45.57
N MET A 544 15.53 -36.27 46.37
CA MET A 544 15.32 -36.28 47.81
C MET A 544 13.84 -36.17 48.17
N LYS A 545 13.06 -35.36 47.44
CA LYS A 545 11.60 -35.28 47.58
C LYS A 545 10.94 -36.64 47.34
N MET A 546 11.39 -37.38 46.32
CA MET A 546 10.90 -38.74 46.06
C MET A 546 11.34 -39.73 47.14
N LYS A 547 12.56 -39.59 47.69
CA LYS A 547 13.08 -40.44 48.77
C LYS A 547 12.33 -40.23 50.09
N LEU A 548 12.05 -38.98 50.48
CA LEU A 548 11.31 -38.64 51.69
C LEU A 548 9.85 -39.13 51.65
N ASN A 549 9.17 -38.95 50.51
CA ASN A 549 7.82 -39.49 50.32
C ASN A 549 7.79 -41.02 50.43
N LYS A 550 8.75 -41.72 49.81
CA LYS A 550 8.88 -43.18 49.95
C LYS A 550 9.18 -43.60 51.39
N ALA A 551 10.03 -42.86 52.09
CA ALA A 551 10.41 -43.17 53.47
C ALA A 551 9.20 -43.16 54.42
N LEU A 552 8.29 -42.19 54.24
CA LEU A 552 7.04 -42.12 55.02
C LEU A 552 6.13 -43.33 54.75
N VAL A 553 5.96 -43.70 53.47
CA VAL A 553 5.13 -44.85 53.06
C VAL A 553 5.74 -46.19 53.51
N ASN A 554 7.07 -46.31 53.50
CA ASN A 554 7.79 -47.54 53.82
C ASN A 554 8.06 -47.73 55.33
N ASN A 555 7.56 -46.84 56.21
CA ASN A 555 7.87 -46.84 57.65
C ASN A 555 9.39 -46.81 57.95
N GLU A 556 10.12 -45.98 57.19
CA GLU A 556 11.57 -45.81 57.36
C GLU A 556 11.91 -44.77 58.44
N PHE A 557 10.95 -43.92 58.84
CA PHE A 557 11.12 -43.03 59.98
C PHE A 557 10.93 -43.77 61.31
N MET A 558 11.71 -43.39 62.31
CA MET A 558 11.62 -43.91 63.67
C MET A 558 11.85 -42.79 64.69
N VAL A 559 11.31 -42.95 65.90
CA VAL A 559 11.44 -41.95 66.97
C VAL A 559 12.42 -42.45 68.02
N TYR A 560 13.43 -41.64 68.29
CA TYR A 560 14.33 -41.82 69.43
C TYR A 560 13.90 -40.86 70.52
N TYR A 561 14.15 -41.23 71.78
CA TYR A 561 13.72 -40.46 72.94
C TYR A 561 14.94 -40.12 73.79
N GLN A 562 15.09 -38.84 74.13
CA GLN A 562 16.13 -38.38 75.02
C GLN A 562 15.54 -37.97 76.38
N PRO A 563 16.08 -38.46 77.51
CA PRO A 563 15.52 -38.18 78.82
C PRO A 563 15.77 -36.72 79.25
N ILE A 564 14.73 -36.09 79.78
CA ILE A 564 14.79 -34.79 80.46
C ILE A 564 14.53 -35.03 81.95
N MET A 565 15.53 -34.69 82.77
CA MET A 565 15.49 -34.93 84.21
C MET A 565 15.09 -33.66 84.96
N ASP A 566 14.16 -33.81 85.89
CA ASP A 566 13.84 -32.79 86.90
C ASP A 566 14.95 -32.78 87.96
N LEU A 567 15.62 -31.64 88.12
CA LEU A 567 16.77 -31.53 89.03
C LEU A 567 16.37 -31.58 90.51
N LYS A 568 15.14 -31.23 90.85
CA LYS A 568 14.66 -31.21 92.23
C LYS A 568 14.36 -32.63 92.73
N SER A 569 13.72 -33.43 91.90
CA SER A 569 13.34 -34.82 92.20
C SER A 569 14.40 -35.84 91.77
N MET A 570 15.32 -35.44 90.90
CA MET A 570 16.31 -36.32 90.24
C MET A 570 15.65 -37.49 89.49
N LYS A 571 14.41 -37.28 89.01
CA LYS A 571 13.66 -38.25 88.22
C LYS A 571 13.50 -37.77 86.78
N VAL A 572 13.48 -38.71 85.85
CA VAL A 572 13.13 -38.45 84.45
C VAL A 572 11.61 -38.47 84.32
N LEU A 573 11.00 -37.30 84.10
CA LEU A 573 9.55 -37.13 84.00
C LEU A 573 9.11 -36.63 82.62
N ASN A 574 10.07 -36.30 81.75
CA ASN A 574 9.83 -35.85 80.40
C ASN A 574 10.86 -36.49 79.45
N SER A 575 10.54 -36.58 78.17
CA SER A 575 11.50 -36.93 77.11
C SER A 575 11.31 -36.07 75.89
N GLU A 576 12.40 -35.73 75.20
CA GLU A 576 12.33 -35.18 73.86
C GLU A 576 12.24 -36.31 72.83
N ALA A 577 11.20 -36.27 71.99
CA ALA A 577 11.09 -37.10 70.81
C ALA A 577 11.96 -36.52 69.69
N LEU A 578 12.81 -37.36 69.11
CA LEU A 578 13.81 -37.00 68.13
C LEU A 578 13.72 -37.95 66.94
N ILE A 579 13.33 -37.44 65.79
CA ILE A 579 13.17 -38.25 64.59
C ILE A 579 14.52 -38.83 64.11
N ARG A 580 14.48 -40.03 63.53
CA ARG A 580 15.60 -40.67 62.83
C ARG A 580 15.07 -41.27 61.55
N TRP A 581 15.87 -41.25 60.49
CA TRP A 581 15.51 -41.89 59.23
C TRP A 581 16.39 -43.12 58.99
N ARG A 582 15.79 -44.31 59.00
CA ARG A 582 16.48 -45.58 58.80
C ARG A 582 16.37 -46.01 57.35
N GLN A 583 17.50 -46.03 56.67
CA GLN A 583 17.63 -46.54 55.30
C GLN A 583 18.51 -47.80 55.31
N GLY A 584 17.88 -48.97 55.32
CA GLY A 584 18.58 -50.25 55.52
C GLY A 584 19.25 -50.29 56.90
N ASP A 585 20.55 -50.60 56.94
CA ASP A 585 21.35 -50.62 58.18
C ASP A 585 21.84 -49.24 58.62
N ARG A 586 21.64 -48.18 57.81
CA ARG A 586 22.10 -46.82 58.12
C ARG A 586 20.99 -46.01 58.78
N ILE A 587 21.33 -45.35 59.88
CA ILE A 587 20.50 -44.32 60.50
C ILE A 587 21.03 -42.95 60.09
N ILE A 588 20.17 -42.18 59.42
CA ILE A 588 20.45 -40.83 58.94
C ILE A 588 19.97 -39.83 60.01
N PRO A 589 20.84 -38.93 60.49
CA PRO A 589 20.50 -37.95 61.53
C PRO A 589 19.63 -36.81 60.97
N PRO A 590 18.78 -36.17 61.80
CA PRO A 590 17.92 -35.04 61.40
C PRO A 590 18.64 -33.93 60.63
N ILE A 591 19.86 -33.59 61.05
CA ILE A 591 20.67 -32.52 60.44
C ILE A 591 20.94 -32.75 58.95
N GLU A 592 20.93 -34.00 58.48
CA GLU A 592 21.16 -34.33 57.07
C GLU A 592 19.89 -34.20 56.20
N PHE A 593 18.69 -34.42 56.76
CA PHE A 593 17.46 -34.52 55.93
C PHE A 593 16.38 -33.49 56.26
N ILE A 594 16.30 -32.97 57.49
CA ILE A 594 15.29 -31.97 57.89
C ILE A 594 15.44 -30.66 57.11
N PRO A 595 16.65 -30.08 56.92
CA PRO A 595 16.80 -28.88 56.11
C PRO A 595 16.32 -29.08 54.67
N ILE A 596 16.54 -30.28 54.13
CA ILE A 596 16.12 -30.61 52.77
C ILE A 596 14.60 -30.77 52.72
N ALA A 597 14.01 -31.51 53.67
CA ALA A 597 12.56 -31.69 53.81
C ALA A 597 11.82 -30.36 53.90
N LYS A 598 12.32 -29.42 54.73
CA LYS A 598 11.82 -28.03 54.79
C LYS A 598 11.91 -27.35 53.42
N SER A 599 13.06 -27.44 52.74
CA SER A 599 13.29 -26.78 51.44
C SER A 599 12.48 -27.33 50.24
N VAL A 600 11.95 -28.55 50.36
CA VAL A 600 11.13 -29.20 49.32
C VAL A 600 9.64 -29.30 49.69
N GLY A 601 9.25 -28.79 50.87
CA GLY A 601 7.87 -28.76 51.35
C GLY A 601 7.33 -30.08 51.93
N GLU A 602 8.20 -31.04 52.22
CA GLU A 602 7.83 -32.39 52.72
C GLU A 602 7.95 -32.51 54.25
N ILE A 603 8.21 -31.40 54.95
CA ILE A 603 8.37 -31.41 56.40
C ILE A 603 7.04 -31.64 57.15
N ILE A 604 5.92 -31.11 56.64
CA ILE A 604 4.62 -31.17 57.33
C ILE A 604 4.13 -32.62 57.53
N PRO A 605 4.14 -33.51 56.52
CA PRO A 605 3.76 -34.91 56.73
C PRO A 605 4.66 -35.64 57.74
N ILE A 606 5.95 -35.30 57.77
CA ILE A 606 6.94 -35.89 58.67
C ILE A 606 6.69 -35.44 60.11
N ASP A 607 6.50 -34.13 60.33
CA ASP A 607 6.23 -33.58 61.66
C ASP A 607 4.89 -34.10 62.22
N ASN A 608 3.85 -34.24 61.37
CA ASN A 608 2.57 -34.81 61.76
C ASN A 608 2.71 -36.27 62.22
N TRP A 609 3.44 -37.08 61.44
CA TRP A 609 3.72 -38.48 61.79
C TRP A 609 4.53 -38.59 63.09
N MET A 610 5.49 -37.68 63.30
CA MET A 610 6.32 -37.64 64.50
C MET A 610 5.49 -37.29 65.74
N LEU A 611 4.62 -36.28 65.64
CA LEU A 611 3.70 -35.88 66.70
C LEU A 611 2.78 -37.04 67.11
N GLU A 612 2.14 -37.67 66.14
CA GLU A 612 1.24 -38.81 66.37
C GLU A 612 2.00 -39.97 67.06
N SER A 613 3.16 -40.35 66.52
CA SER A 613 4.00 -41.42 67.08
C SER A 613 4.45 -41.14 68.51
N ALA A 614 4.83 -39.89 68.81
CA ALA A 614 5.23 -39.46 70.14
C ALA A 614 4.05 -39.50 71.13
N CYS A 615 2.86 -39.06 70.72
CA CYS A 615 1.65 -39.12 71.55
C CYS A 615 1.26 -40.56 71.90
N ILE A 616 1.28 -41.45 70.90
CA ILE A 616 1.01 -42.89 71.09
C ILE A 616 2.00 -43.49 72.10
N GLN A 617 3.30 -43.21 71.94
CA GLN A 617 4.31 -43.76 72.82
C GLN A 617 4.22 -43.20 74.25
N CYS A 618 3.95 -41.90 74.39
CA CYS A 618 3.72 -41.25 75.69
C CYS A 618 2.53 -41.86 76.42
N LYS A 619 1.42 -42.10 75.70
CA LYS A 619 0.25 -42.79 76.23
C LYS A 619 0.59 -44.19 76.76
N LYS A 620 1.34 -44.98 75.98
CA LYS A 620 1.80 -46.31 76.38
C LYS A 620 2.64 -46.26 77.66
N TRP A 621 3.58 -45.31 77.77
CA TRP A 621 4.39 -45.18 78.98
C TRP A 621 3.59 -44.77 80.22
N ASN A 622 2.57 -43.92 80.06
CA ASN A 622 1.65 -43.55 81.14
C ASN A 622 0.74 -44.71 81.60
N GLU A 623 0.55 -45.74 80.78
CA GLU A 623 -0.22 -46.94 81.15
C GLU A 623 0.64 -48.00 81.84
N ILE A 624 1.93 -48.08 81.47
CA ILE A 624 2.88 -49.05 82.05
C ILE A 624 3.46 -48.51 83.37
N GLY A 625 3.81 -47.22 83.41
CA GLY A 625 4.47 -46.57 84.54
C GLY A 625 3.49 -46.02 85.58
N SER A 626 3.96 -45.89 86.83
CA SER A 626 3.18 -45.31 87.94
C SER A 626 3.25 -43.78 88.03
N HIS A 627 3.84 -43.10 87.04
CA HIS A 627 4.14 -41.66 87.09
C HIS A 627 3.54 -40.93 85.90
N GLU A 628 3.18 -39.66 86.12
CA GLU A 628 2.73 -38.72 85.08
C GLU A 628 3.91 -38.32 84.19
N PHE A 629 4.05 -38.98 83.03
CA PHE A 629 5.14 -38.76 82.08
C PHE A 629 4.69 -37.89 80.91
N SER A 630 5.53 -36.93 80.50
CA SER A 630 5.28 -36.08 79.33
C SER A 630 6.27 -36.34 78.19
N VAL A 631 5.89 -35.96 76.98
CA VAL A 631 6.76 -35.98 75.80
C VAL A 631 6.86 -34.58 75.20
N SER A 632 8.06 -34.22 74.77
CA SER A 632 8.39 -33.00 74.03
C SER A 632 8.52 -33.31 72.55
N VAL A 633 7.86 -32.54 71.68
CA VAL A 633 7.91 -32.71 70.22
C VAL A 633 8.24 -31.36 69.56
N ASN A 634 9.29 -31.35 68.74
CA ASN A 634 9.67 -30.20 67.93
C ASN A 634 8.60 -29.92 66.87
N THR A 635 8.21 -28.66 66.73
CA THR A 635 7.13 -28.21 65.82
C THR A 635 7.65 -27.11 64.92
N SER A 636 7.68 -27.35 63.61
CA SER A 636 8.19 -26.34 62.67
C SER A 636 7.20 -25.21 62.40
N TYR A 637 7.71 -24.03 62.01
CA TYR A 637 6.87 -22.91 61.55
C TYR A 637 5.89 -23.33 60.43
N SER A 638 6.35 -24.17 59.50
CA SER A 638 5.54 -24.65 58.38
C SER A 638 4.36 -25.53 58.84
N GLN A 639 4.51 -26.25 59.95
CA GLN A 639 3.46 -27.03 60.58
C GLN A 639 2.50 -26.13 61.37
N LEU A 640 3.03 -25.20 62.19
CA LEU A 640 2.24 -24.27 63.00
C LEU A 640 1.23 -23.48 62.16
N LYS A 641 1.65 -22.96 61.01
CA LYS A 641 0.78 -22.14 60.13
C LYS A 641 -0.27 -22.94 59.35
N GLN A 642 -0.28 -24.27 59.43
CA GLN A 642 -1.32 -25.04 58.74
C GLN A 642 -2.67 -24.74 59.38
N PRO A 643 -3.70 -24.33 58.60
CA PRO A 643 -5.01 -23.98 59.14
C PRO A 643 -5.63 -25.10 60.00
N GLU A 644 -5.34 -26.36 59.66
CA GLU A 644 -5.89 -27.54 60.32
C GLU A 644 -5.01 -28.09 61.46
N PHE A 645 -3.88 -27.46 61.79
CA PHE A 645 -2.92 -28.05 62.75
C PHE A 645 -3.51 -28.16 64.16
N VAL A 646 -4.20 -27.13 64.63
CA VAL A 646 -4.83 -27.14 65.96
C VAL A 646 -5.86 -28.27 66.07
N SER A 647 -6.71 -28.42 65.06
CA SER A 647 -7.68 -29.54 64.98
C SER A 647 -6.98 -30.90 64.89
N LEU A 648 -5.90 -31.02 64.13
CA LEU A 648 -5.15 -32.27 64.02
C LEU A 648 -4.59 -32.72 65.38
N VAL A 649 -3.97 -31.80 66.12
CA VAL A 649 -3.43 -32.09 67.45
C VAL A 649 -4.56 -32.50 68.40
N GLN A 650 -5.70 -31.80 68.35
CA GLN A 650 -6.89 -32.15 69.13
C GLN A 650 -7.36 -33.58 68.82
N ASP A 651 -7.51 -33.90 67.53
CA ASP A 651 -7.95 -35.22 67.08
C ASP A 651 -6.99 -36.33 67.55
N ILE A 652 -5.67 -36.13 67.45
CA ILE A 652 -4.66 -37.09 67.92
C ILE A 652 -4.82 -37.32 69.44
N LEU A 653 -4.93 -36.25 70.23
CA LEU A 653 -5.06 -36.36 71.69
C LEU A 653 -6.37 -37.06 72.09
N GLU A 654 -7.47 -36.80 71.39
CA GLU A 654 -8.77 -37.45 71.62
C GLU A 654 -8.74 -38.94 71.23
N VAL A 655 -8.25 -39.26 70.03
CA VAL A 655 -8.17 -40.63 69.49
C VAL A 655 -7.34 -41.54 70.40
N TYR A 656 -6.21 -41.04 70.91
CA TYR A 656 -5.33 -41.81 71.79
C TYR A 656 -5.60 -41.59 73.28
N SER A 657 -6.61 -40.79 73.63
CA SER A 657 -6.99 -40.49 75.01
C SER A 657 -5.79 -40.07 75.88
N LEU A 658 -4.94 -39.20 75.33
CA LEU A 658 -3.79 -38.63 76.02
C LEU A 658 -4.19 -37.27 76.61
N PRO A 659 -4.11 -37.08 77.94
CA PRO A 659 -4.34 -35.77 78.54
C PRO A 659 -3.38 -34.70 77.94
N PRO A 660 -3.88 -33.54 77.48
CA PRO A 660 -3.08 -32.51 76.81
C PRO A 660 -1.84 -32.05 77.61
N LYS A 661 -1.92 -32.09 78.95
CA LYS A 661 -0.82 -31.74 79.86
C LYS A 661 0.46 -32.58 79.70
N TYR A 662 0.37 -33.74 79.03
CA TYR A 662 1.51 -34.63 78.79
C TYR A 662 2.19 -34.40 77.43
N LEU A 663 1.63 -33.53 76.58
CA LEU A 663 2.28 -33.09 75.36
C LEU A 663 2.94 -31.73 75.62
N ASN A 664 4.23 -31.63 75.31
CA ASN A 664 4.94 -30.36 75.19
C ASN A 664 5.29 -30.13 73.71
N LEU A 665 4.93 -28.99 73.16
CA LEU A 665 5.38 -28.56 71.83
C LEU A 665 6.60 -27.65 71.99
N GLU A 666 7.65 -27.93 71.23
CA GLU A 666 8.89 -27.15 71.24
C GLU A 666 8.97 -26.35 69.93
N VAL A 667 9.19 -25.05 70.05
CA VAL A 667 9.30 -24.13 68.92
C VAL A 667 10.60 -23.36 69.09
N THR A 668 11.43 -23.28 68.05
CA THR A 668 12.68 -22.54 68.14
C THR A 668 12.44 -21.03 68.20
N GLU A 669 13.42 -20.28 68.71
CA GLU A 669 13.36 -18.82 68.71
C GLU A 669 13.11 -18.24 67.31
N ASP A 670 13.82 -18.73 66.29
CA ASP A 670 13.66 -18.26 64.91
C ASP A 670 12.26 -18.56 64.35
N GLU A 671 11.74 -19.76 64.60
CA GLU A 671 10.41 -20.15 64.13
C GLU A 671 9.32 -19.30 64.77
N ALA A 672 9.46 -18.96 66.06
CA ALA A 672 8.50 -18.10 66.76
C ALA A 672 8.48 -16.64 66.25
N MET A 673 9.55 -16.17 65.60
CA MET A 673 9.68 -14.79 65.13
C MET A 673 9.26 -14.59 63.66
N GLU A 674 9.10 -15.67 62.88
CA GLU A 674 8.84 -15.58 61.43
C GLU A 674 7.49 -14.91 61.11
N ASP A 675 6.42 -15.25 61.86
CA ASP A 675 5.11 -14.57 61.82
C ASP A 675 4.54 -14.46 63.25
N PHE A 676 5.12 -13.52 64.00
CA PHE A 676 4.96 -13.42 65.45
C PHE A 676 3.50 -13.37 65.94
N GLU A 677 2.65 -12.56 65.29
CA GLU A 677 1.24 -12.40 65.72
C GLU A 677 0.41 -13.65 65.42
N THR A 678 0.60 -14.26 64.24
CA THR A 678 -0.09 -15.51 63.88
C THR A 678 0.31 -16.65 64.81
N ILE A 679 1.60 -16.77 65.10
CA ILE A 679 2.13 -17.83 65.97
C ILE A 679 1.64 -17.66 67.40
N ILE A 680 1.61 -16.45 67.96
CA ILE A 680 1.04 -16.22 69.30
C ILE A 680 -0.40 -16.74 69.37
N ASN A 681 -1.24 -16.40 68.40
CA ASN A 681 -2.64 -16.85 68.38
C ASN A 681 -2.77 -18.39 68.34
N ILE A 682 -1.86 -19.08 67.64
CA ILE A 682 -1.84 -20.55 67.57
C ILE A 682 -1.36 -21.14 68.90
N LEU A 683 -0.28 -20.60 69.47
CA LEU A 683 0.26 -21.09 70.74
C LEU A 683 -0.71 -20.85 71.91
N GLU A 684 -1.48 -19.75 71.90
CA GLU A 684 -2.55 -19.50 72.87
C GLU A 684 -3.67 -20.55 72.76
N GLN A 685 -4.03 -20.97 71.55
CA GLN A 685 -5.00 -22.05 71.35
C GLN A 685 -4.50 -23.35 71.98
N PHE A 686 -3.24 -23.75 71.73
CA PHE A 686 -2.67 -24.93 72.36
C PHE A 686 -2.60 -24.83 73.89
N LYS A 687 -2.24 -23.67 74.42
CA LYS A 687 -2.25 -23.43 75.86
C LYS A 687 -3.65 -23.54 76.46
N SER A 688 -4.68 -23.06 75.76
CA SER A 688 -6.08 -23.18 76.18
C SER A 688 -6.56 -24.63 76.22
N MET A 689 -5.99 -25.51 75.38
CA MET A 689 -6.23 -26.96 75.43
C MET A 689 -5.49 -27.64 76.59
N GLY A 690 -4.55 -26.96 77.24
CA GLY A 690 -3.72 -27.50 78.32
C GLY A 690 -2.40 -28.13 77.86
N ILE A 691 -2.02 -27.94 76.59
CA ILE A 691 -0.72 -28.35 76.05
C ILE A 691 0.35 -27.37 76.55
N LYS A 692 1.54 -27.90 76.83
CA LYS A 692 2.68 -27.12 77.30
C LYS A 692 3.53 -26.64 76.13
N ILE A 693 4.04 -25.42 76.20
CA ILE A 693 4.88 -24.85 75.13
C ILE A 693 6.29 -24.56 75.66
N SER A 694 7.30 -25.04 74.95
CA SER A 694 8.71 -24.74 75.21
C SER A 694 9.30 -23.89 74.10
N LEU A 695 10.05 -22.84 74.45
CA LEU A 695 10.90 -22.12 73.52
C LEU A 695 12.27 -22.78 73.46
N ASP A 696 12.67 -23.26 72.28
CA ASP A 696 13.93 -23.97 72.05
C ASP A 696 15.03 -23.08 71.48
N ASP A 697 16.28 -23.54 71.56
CA ASP A 697 17.50 -22.87 71.06
C ASP A 697 17.74 -21.44 71.62
N PHE A 698 17.22 -21.14 72.82
CA PHE A 698 17.23 -19.79 73.37
C PHE A 698 18.64 -19.26 73.66
N GLY A 699 18.92 -18.05 73.14
CA GLY A 699 20.19 -17.33 73.36
C GLY A 699 21.23 -17.50 72.24
N THR A 700 20.85 -18.10 71.12
CA THR A 700 21.65 -18.19 69.89
C THR A 700 21.34 -17.08 68.87
N GLY A 701 20.23 -16.35 69.04
CA GLY A 701 19.73 -15.30 68.12
C GLY A 701 19.48 -13.91 68.76
N TYR A 702 18.67 -13.08 68.09
CA TYR A 702 18.32 -11.71 68.51
C TYR A 702 17.17 -11.69 69.54
N SER A 703 17.42 -12.18 70.76
CA SER A 703 16.38 -12.21 71.79
C SER A 703 16.11 -10.80 72.34
N SER A 704 15.02 -10.16 71.90
CA SER A 704 14.48 -9.02 72.63
C SER A 704 13.61 -9.55 73.77
N LEU A 705 13.99 -9.24 75.00
CA LEU A 705 13.24 -9.55 76.23
C LEU A 705 11.74 -9.21 76.12
N ASN A 706 11.42 -8.22 75.29
CA ASN A 706 10.08 -7.76 74.99
C ASN A 706 9.19 -8.83 74.35
N TYR A 707 9.76 -9.74 73.54
CA TYR A 707 9.00 -10.78 72.84
C TYR A 707 8.78 -12.02 73.71
N VAL A 708 9.78 -12.41 74.51
CA VAL A 708 9.65 -13.54 75.46
C VAL A 708 8.49 -13.31 76.42
N ASN A 709 8.27 -12.07 76.85
CA ASN A 709 7.15 -11.70 77.72
C ASN A 709 5.76 -11.78 77.04
N LYS A 710 5.69 -11.79 75.70
CA LYS A 710 4.44 -11.89 74.94
C LYS A 710 4.12 -13.33 74.53
N LEU A 711 5.13 -14.17 74.37
CA LEU A 711 4.92 -15.56 73.96
C LEU A 711 4.27 -16.36 75.10
N PRO A 712 3.21 -17.17 74.82
CA PRO A 712 2.50 -17.92 75.84
C PRO A 712 3.24 -19.20 76.26
N ILE A 713 4.54 -19.13 76.57
CA ILE A 713 5.40 -20.29 76.87
C ILE A 713 5.36 -20.73 78.34
N ASP A 714 5.68 -21.99 78.60
CA ASP A 714 5.84 -22.59 79.93
C ASP A 714 7.30 -22.88 80.27
N LYS A 715 8.14 -23.14 79.24
CA LYS A 715 9.54 -23.52 79.38
C LYS A 715 10.43 -22.75 78.40
N ILE A 716 11.67 -22.52 78.79
CA ILE A 716 12.77 -22.07 77.92
C ILE A 716 13.88 -23.13 77.98
N LYS A 717 14.35 -23.58 76.82
CA LYS A 717 15.48 -24.49 76.69
C LYS A 717 16.72 -23.68 76.31
N ILE A 718 17.77 -23.76 77.13
CA ILE A 718 19.05 -23.09 76.91
C ILE A 718 19.88 -23.96 75.98
N ASP A 719 20.24 -23.41 74.82
CA ASP A 719 21.02 -24.13 73.81
C ASP A 719 22.36 -24.63 74.37
N LYS A 720 22.76 -25.81 73.89
CA LYS A 720 24.00 -26.48 74.29
C LYS A 720 25.24 -25.63 74.07
N SER A 721 25.26 -24.68 73.11
CA SER A 721 26.44 -23.84 72.85
C SER A 721 26.78 -22.91 74.02
N LEU A 722 25.77 -22.52 74.81
CA LEU A 722 25.95 -21.74 76.03
C LEU A 722 26.42 -22.62 77.19
N ILE A 723 25.95 -23.87 77.26
CA ILE A 723 26.37 -24.86 78.26
C ILE A 723 27.78 -25.38 77.99
N MET A 724 28.22 -25.43 76.74
CA MET A 724 29.54 -25.89 76.36
C MET A 724 30.62 -25.04 77.06
N ASN A 725 31.53 -25.70 77.77
CA ASN A 725 32.60 -25.07 78.57
C ASN A 725 32.10 -24.19 79.74
N LEU A 726 30.90 -24.46 80.30
CA LEU A 726 30.35 -23.75 81.46
C LEU A 726 31.32 -23.66 82.65
N GLU A 727 32.20 -24.66 82.82
CA GLU A 727 33.15 -24.69 83.94
C GLU A 727 34.28 -23.65 83.80
N THR A 728 34.59 -23.21 82.56
CA THR A 728 35.77 -22.39 82.26
C THR A 728 35.43 -21.01 81.72
N ASN A 729 34.19 -20.78 81.27
CA ASN A 729 33.76 -19.52 80.68
C ASN A 729 32.82 -18.73 81.61
N TYR A 730 33.39 -17.76 82.34
CA TYR A 730 32.64 -16.89 83.25
C TYR A 730 31.52 -16.09 82.57
N LYS A 731 31.67 -15.73 81.28
CA LYS A 731 30.62 -15.02 80.55
C LYS A 731 29.40 -15.92 80.32
N ASN A 732 29.61 -17.15 79.86
CA ASN A 732 28.53 -18.12 79.68
C ASN A 732 27.81 -18.39 81.00
N LEU A 733 28.55 -18.59 82.09
CA LEU A 733 27.98 -18.76 83.43
C LEU A 733 27.09 -17.58 83.85
N THR A 734 27.53 -16.34 83.57
CA THR A 734 26.77 -15.13 83.89
C THR A 734 25.50 -15.02 83.04
N ILE A 735 25.59 -15.37 81.75
CA ILE A 735 24.44 -15.38 80.83
C ILE A 735 23.41 -16.40 81.29
N ILE A 736 23.82 -17.66 81.53
CA ILE A 736 22.92 -18.73 81.99
C ILE A 736 22.25 -18.37 83.31
N LYS A 737 23.01 -17.83 84.28
CA LYS A 737 22.44 -17.34 85.54
C LYS A 737 21.38 -16.25 85.32
N SER A 738 21.61 -15.37 84.34
CA SER A 738 20.66 -14.30 84.01
C SER A 738 19.39 -14.87 83.36
N ILE A 739 19.53 -15.84 82.44
CA ILE A 739 18.41 -16.55 81.81
C ILE A 739 17.58 -17.29 82.87
N ILE A 740 18.23 -17.98 83.81
CA ILE A 740 17.53 -18.69 84.91
C ILE A 740 16.72 -17.73 85.77
N ASN A 741 17.33 -16.64 86.24
CA ASN A 741 16.64 -15.66 87.06
C ASN A 741 15.49 -14.97 86.29
N MET A 742 15.68 -14.71 84.99
CA MET A 742 14.66 -14.13 84.13
C MET A 742 13.45 -15.07 83.99
N GLY A 743 13.69 -16.35 83.63
CA GLY A 743 12.62 -17.34 83.51
C GLY A 743 11.81 -17.44 84.80
N HIS A 744 12.48 -17.59 85.94
CA HIS A 744 11.81 -17.65 87.24
C HIS A 744 11.01 -16.38 87.58
N SER A 745 11.46 -15.20 87.14
CA SER A 745 10.74 -13.94 87.34
C SER A 745 9.48 -13.82 86.49
N LEU A 746 9.42 -14.53 85.37
CA LEU A 746 8.28 -14.59 84.45
C LEU A 746 7.40 -15.83 84.65
N ASP A 747 7.67 -16.62 85.70
CA ASP A 747 7.03 -17.92 85.97
C ASP A 747 7.23 -18.96 84.83
N ILE A 748 8.37 -18.87 84.14
CA ILE A 748 8.80 -19.76 83.07
C ILE A 748 9.89 -20.70 83.60
N LYS A 749 9.76 -22.00 83.30
CA LYS A 749 10.72 -23.04 83.73
C LYS A 749 11.90 -23.13 82.79
N ILE A 750 13.08 -23.49 83.31
CA ILE A 750 14.29 -23.59 82.49
C ILE A 750 14.74 -25.04 82.32
N VAL A 751 15.05 -25.39 81.07
CA VAL A 751 15.74 -26.63 80.69
C VAL A 751 17.13 -26.27 80.19
N ALA A 752 18.19 -26.90 80.72
CA ALA A 752 19.54 -26.72 80.20
C ALA A 752 19.98 -27.95 79.38
N GLU A 753 20.43 -27.71 78.15
CA GLU A 753 20.74 -28.78 77.19
C GLU A 753 22.23 -29.07 77.02
N GLY A 754 22.54 -30.27 76.52
CA GLY A 754 23.92 -30.65 76.24
C GLY A 754 24.76 -30.90 77.48
N ILE A 755 24.15 -31.36 78.58
CA ILE A 755 24.89 -31.70 79.80
C ILE A 755 25.69 -32.99 79.57
N GLU A 756 27.01 -32.90 79.63
CA GLU A 756 27.93 -34.03 79.42
C GLU A 756 28.77 -34.35 80.66
N THR A 757 28.99 -33.39 81.56
CA THR A 757 29.86 -33.55 82.74
C THR A 757 29.11 -33.44 84.06
N LYS A 758 29.58 -34.15 85.09
CA LYS A 758 29.06 -34.01 86.46
C LYS A 758 29.26 -32.61 87.03
N GLU A 759 30.25 -31.87 86.52
CA GLU A 759 30.55 -30.52 86.97
C GLU A 759 29.54 -29.51 86.42
N GLN A 760 29.15 -29.61 85.13
CA GLN A 760 28.02 -28.86 84.57
C GLN A 760 26.74 -29.08 85.37
N LEU A 761 26.44 -30.34 85.70
CA LEU A 761 25.30 -30.70 86.56
C LEU A 761 25.37 -30.00 87.92
N ARG A 762 26.53 -30.03 88.59
CA ARG A 762 26.73 -29.37 89.89
C ARG A 762 26.47 -27.87 89.80
N ILE A 763 27.05 -27.20 88.80
CA ILE A 763 26.88 -25.77 88.58
C ILE A 763 25.41 -25.42 88.32
N LEU A 764 24.72 -26.15 87.44
CA LEU A 764 23.30 -25.89 87.12
C LEU A 764 22.38 -26.13 88.32
N ASN A 765 22.69 -27.11 89.16
CA ASN A 765 21.98 -27.33 90.42
C ASN A 765 22.19 -26.18 91.42
N GLU A 766 23.41 -25.65 91.52
CA GLU A 766 23.70 -24.45 92.34
C GLU A 766 22.99 -23.19 91.83
N LEU A 767 22.86 -23.07 90.51
CA LEU A 767 22.07 -22.01 89.86
C LEU A 767 20.55 -22.24 89.96
N LYS A 768 20.11 -23.37 90.52
CA LYS A 768 18.70 -23.76 90.67
C LYS A 768 17.96 -23.88 89.33
N CYS A 769 18.62 -24.40 88.30
CA CYS A 769 17.95 -24.78 87.05
C CYS A 769 16.84 -25.81 87.34
N ASP A 770 15.71 -25.77 86.62
CA ASP A 770 14.57 -26.65 86.90
C ASP A 770 14.79 -28.05 86.29
N PHE A 771 15.19 -28.09 85.01
CA PHE A 771 15.36 -29.32 84.24
C PHE A 771 16.70 -29.35 83.52
N ILE A 772 17.18 -30.57 83.22
CA ILE A 772 18.38 -30.78 82.41
C ILE A 772 18.21 -31.89 81.41
N GLN A 773 18.92 -31.76 80.30
CA GLN A 773 18.98 -32.74 79.21
C GLN A 773 20.41 -32.87 78.70
N GLY A 774 20.86 -34.11 78.45
CA GLY A 774 22.19 -34.32 77.88
C GLY A 774 22.70 -35.75 78.01
N TYR A 775 23.87 -36.00 77.42
CA TYR A 775 24.46 -37.34 77.37
C TYR A 775 24.89 -37.88 78.73
N LEU A 776 25.07 -37.01 79.73
CA LEU A 776 25.29 -37.43 81.11
C LEU A 776 24.09 -38.23 81.67
N ILE A 777 22.87 -37.87 81.26
CA ILE A 777 21.62 -38.52 81.68
C ILE A 777 21.33 -39.71 80.77
N GLY A 778 21.37 -39.47 79.47
CA GLY A 778 21.14 -40.50 78.45
C GLY A 778 21.26 -39.91 77.05
N LYS A 779 21.83 -40.71 76.13
CA LYS A 779 21.77 -40.42 74.70
C LYS A 779 20.34 -40.66 74.19
N PRO A 780 19.93 -40.05 73.06
CA PRO A 780 18.71 -40.45 72.37
C PRO A 780 18.71 -41.95 72.11
N MET A 781 17.63 -42.65 72.46
CA MET A 781 17.53 -44.11 72.38
C MET A 781 16.15 -44.56 71.87
N GLU A 782 16.03 -45.80 71.43
CA GLU A 782 14.74 -46.35 71.00
C GLU A 782 13.74 -46.46 72.17
N ALA A 783 12.44 -46.47 71.85
CA ALA A 783 11.38 -46.53 72.85
C ALA A 783 11.50 -47.70 73.84
N SER A 784 11.92 -48.88 73.35
CA SER A 784 12.10 -50.08 74.17
C SER A 784 13.23 -49.95 75.19
N GLU A 785 14.35 -49.34 74.78
CA GLU A 785 15.48 -49.06 75.66
C GLU A 785 15.13 -47.98 76.69
N PHE A 786 14.42 -46.93 76.25
CA PHE A 786 13.95 -45.86 77.13
C PHE A 786 12.99 -46.41 78.20
N GLU A 787 12.05 -47.26 77.79
CA GLU A 787 11.07 -47.91 78.67
C GLU A 787 11.77 -48.72 79.77
N HIS A 788 12.79 -49.52 79.41
CA HIS A 788 13.57 -50.29 80.38
C HIS A 788 14.37 -49.43 81.36
N LYS A 789 14.88 -48.26 80.93
CA LYS A 789 15.79 -47.45 81.74
C LYS A 789 15.09 -46.47 82.67
N PHE A 790 13.95 -45.92 82.25
CA PHE A 790 13.34 -44.76 82.90
C PHE A 790 11.86 -44.91 83.24
N ILE A 791 11.16 -45.90 82.67
CA ILE A 791 9.71 -46.09 82.88
C ILE A 791 9.43 -47.27 83.82
N ASN A 792 10.07 -48.42 83.55
CA ASN A 792 10.06 -49.61 84.41
C ASN A 792 11.03 -49.45 85.59
#